data_AF-A0A822IP34-F1
#
_entry.id   AF-A0A822IP34-F1
#
_cell.length_a   1.000
_cell.length_b   1.000
_cell.length_c   1.000
_cell.angle_alpha   90.00
_cell.angle_beta   90.00
_cell.angle_gamma   90.00
#
_symmetry.space_group_name_H-M   'P 1'
#
loop_
_entity.id
_entity.type
_entity.pdbx_description
1 polymer ?
#
loop_
_entity_poly.entity_id
_entity_poly.type
_entity_poly.pdbx_seq_one_letter_code
_entity_poly.pdbx_strand_id
1 'polypeptide(L)'
;MKQILAILAIILISAIPVTAGNVTKVEIHGVVFDESSNKYNTTLLWDAQNFTGFWYGGGKSSETLKIDQVSSSLKTSSRIINEEKLLYNTSRTDQKYKVFSEKGKLVENGLEYNSTSKIFTRNTTGGYYARLGWFGDVYIAVNGKANKLTKLIKEQKTDEKQTLKLGVSWDLGEGYNLTLEALDTKTSPRQAWLILAKDGKTLDIKVVNEGEVYTYTEKSLGGESSVPLFVTYIDGIFTGAEGMAAFVQLKYTWLISNNVLEIKSGDKFGVFEVKEATENSLTLYNKDTSINLGQNSVQPLYGDLKFKVADSTTALRFYPILEKTKPGKYELRGGAYDESKYKTLVWDAQRFPGFWYASGGGKSSESLLVDQSALTLTNMKRTIETEKLLYNTSRTDQKYKVFSEKGLKVENALEYNSTTKTFINSRNGGYYSRLGWFGEVYVAVNGKANKLAKLIIEQKTDEKQTLKIGTTWNLGEGFNLTVDALDVKTNPRQASLSLIKDGITLDTKIVNEGEVYTYTANNLKGESNVPVFVTYVDSIFSGAKDTETFLQIRYTWLISQNVLEVKAQDKFGVFEVKEANENYVLLYNKENSINLAQNAVIDLGNGLKFKVADSSTTLRFYPYFEQVILANSKIDSKAASANATTTSAAPITSTETWASVTTTPGTSLQSASPGAVQTSSPVTTPGDTAKPQQWNWIFFAVAGLVTTGYLVLRK
;
A
#
# COMPACT_ATOMS: atom_id res chain seq x y z
N MET A 1 -23.40 -11.13 55.49
CA MET A 1 -22.27 -10.18 55.68
C MET A 1 -21.04 -10.85 55.06
N LYS A 2 -20.44 -10.48 53.93
CA LYS A 2 -20.62 -9.46 52.89
C LYS A 2 -20.24 -10.16 51.57
N GLN A 3 -21.03 -9.97 50.51
CA GLN A 3 -20.61 -10.27 49.14
C GLN A 3 -19.45 -9.34 48.77
N ILE A 4 -18.31 -9.89 48.35
CA ILE A 4 -17.22 -9.10 47.76
C ILE A 4 -17.48 -9.08 46.26
N LEU A 5 -18.06 -7.99 45.80
CA LEU A 5 -18.25 -7.65 44.40
C LEU A 5 -16.88 -7.24 43.85
N ALA A 6 -16.21 -8.14 43.11
CA ALA A 6 -15.03 -7.79 42.33
C ALA A 6 -15.47 -7.01 41.08
N ILE A 7 -15.37 -5.69 41.14
CA ILE A 7 -15.57 -4.81 39.98
C ILE A 7 -14.33 -4.97 39.10
N LEU A 8 -14.43 -5.83 38.09
CA LEU A 8 -13.48 -5.92 36.99
C LEU A 8 -13.69 -4.70 36.08
N ALA A 9 -12.90 -3.64 36.29
CA ALA A 9 -12.86 -2.50 35.39
C ALA A 9 -12.17 -2.94 34.07
N ILE A 10 -12.97 -3.42 33.12
CA ILE A 10 -12.55 -3.57 31.73
C ILE A 10 -12.39 -2.15 31.18
N ILE A 11 -11.19 -1.59 31.31
CA ILE A 11 -10.81 -0.41 30.53
C ILE A 11 -10.66 -0.90 29.10
N LEU A 12 -11.77 -0.87 28.36
CA LEU A 12 -11.73 -0.91 26.91
C LEU A 12 -11.02 0.37 26.49
N ILE A 13 -9.69 0.32 26.31
CA ILE A 13 -8.98 1.38 25.61
C ILE A 13 -9.52 1.28 24.19
N SER A 14 -10.53 2.10 23.89
CA SER A 14 -11.00 2.30 22.53
C SER A 14 -9.85 2.96 21.79
N ALA A 15 -8.92 2.15 21.28
CA ALA A 15 -8.16 2.52 20.11
C ALA A 15 -9.23 2.93 19.10
N ILE A 16 -9.31 4.23 18.83
CA ILE A 16 -10.16 4.77 17.76
C ILE A 16 -9.86 3.86 16.57
N PRO A 17 -10.86 3.15 16.00
CA PRO A 17 -10.61 2.29 14.86
C PRO A 17 -9.86 3.16 13.86
N VAL A 18 -8.66 2.72 13.46
CA VAL A 18 -7.89 3.39 12.42
C VAL A 18 -8.77 3.27 11.17
N THR A 19 -9.61 4.27 10.95
CA THR A 19 -10.35 4.45 9.71
C THR A 19 -9.30 4.44 8.62
N ALA A 20 -9.53 3.66 7.56
CA ALA A 20 -8.66 3.58 6.39
C ALA A 20 -8.06 4.96 6.11
N GLY A 21 -6.73 5.07 6.27
CA GLY A 21 -6.06 6.36 6.20
C GLY A 21 -6.39 7.01 4.87
N ASN A 22 -6.96 8.22 4.92
CA ASN A 22 -7.15 9.01 3.72
C ASN A 22 -5.77 9.39 3.22
N VAL A 23 -5.33 8.75 2.14
CA VAL A 23 -4.01 8.96 1.56
C VAL A 23 -4.16 9.58 0.18
N THR A 24 -3.16 10.33 -0.25
CA THR A 24 -3.11 10.87 -1.61
C THR A 24 -2.59 9.85 -2.63
N LYS A 25 -1.94 8.79 -2.14
CA LYS A 25 -1.43 7.68 -2.92
C LYS A 25 -1.35 6.39 -2.09
N VAL A 26 -1.48 5.26 -2.77
CA VAL A 26 -1.28 3.91 -2.19
C VAL A 26 -0.14 3.24 -2.94
N GLU A 27 0.87 2.78 -2.22
CA GLU A 27 2.01 2.01 -2.78
C GLU A 27 1.85 0.54 -2.40
N ILE A 28 1.72 -0.33 -3.40
CA ILE A 28 1.73 -1.78 -3.20
C ILE A 28 3.04 -2.30 -3.76
N HIS A 29 3.93 -2.81 -2.89
CA HIS A 29 5.27 -3.20 -3.30
C HIS A 29 5.46 -4.72 -3.37
N GLY A 30 6.45 -5.15 -4.15
CA GLY A 30 6.93 -6.52 -4.16
C GLY A 30 8.09 -6.75 -3.18
N VAL A 31 8.50 -8.02 -3.09
CA VAL A 31 9.71 -8.46 -2.38
C VAL A 31 10.91 -7.74 -2.98
N VAL A 32 11.82 -7.31 -2.12
CA VAL A 32 12.97 -6.52 -2.50
C VAL A 32 14.05 -7.40 -3.11
N PHE A 33 14.68 -6.91 -4.18
CA PHE A 33 16.01 -7.32 -4.56
C PHE A 33 16.99 -6.54 -3.68
N ASP A 34 17.87 -7.24 -2.97
CA ASP A 34 18.93 -6.62 -2.17
C ASP A 34 20.25 -7.35 -2.43
N GLU A 35 21.19 -6.68 -3.10
CA GLU A 35 22.47 -7.28 -3.46
C GLU A 35 23.31 -7.73 -2.25
N SER A 36 23.06 -7.13 -1.08
CA SER A 36 23.76 -7.42 0.18
C SER A 36 23.09 -8.52 1.01
N SER A 37 21.90 -8.98 0.60
CA SER A 37 21.14 -10.00 1.32
C SER A 37 21.42 -11.40 0.82
N ASN A 38 21.75 -12.33 1.72
CA ASN A 38 21.88 -13.75 1.38
C ASN A 38 20.57 -14.40 0.90
N LYS A 39 19.42 -13.81 1.24
CA LYS A 39 18.09 -14.35 0.91
C LYS A 39 17.46 -13.67 -0.30
N TYR A 40 17.71 -12.37 -0.46
CA TYR A 40 17.00 -11.51 -1.41
C TYR A 40 17.87 -11.01 -2.58
N ASN A 41 19.14 -11.42 -2.66
CA ASN A 41 20.04 -11.09 -3.78
C ASN A 41 19.74 -11.84 -5.09
N THR A 42 18.70 -12.68 -5.12
CA THR A 42 18.26 -13.44 -6.30
C THR A 42 16.78 -13.18 -6.64
N THR A 43 16.15 -12.21 -5.96
CA THR A 43 14.76 -11.80 -6.24
C THR A 43 14.68 -11.09 -7.60
N LEU A 44 14.53 -11.85 -8.68
CA LEU A 44 14.43 -11.34 -10.05
C LEU A 44 13.17 -11.81 -10.77
N LEU A 45 12.28 -12.50 -10.07
CA LEU A 45 10.98 -12.92 -10.57
C LEU A 45 9.91 -12.51 -9.56
N TRP A 46 8.96 -11.72 -10.02
CA TRP A 46 7.80 -11.31 -9.26
C TRP A 46 6.53 -11.92 -9.85
N ASP A 47 5.74 -12.59 -9.01
CA ASP A 47 4.41 -13.10 -9.31
C ASP A 47 3.42 -12.57 -8.25
N ALA A 48 2.17 -13.00 -8.28
CA ALA A 48 1.17 -12.55 -7.33
C ALA A 48 1.46 -12.90 -5.85
N GLN A 49 2.43 -13.76 -5.54
CA GLN A 49 2.78 -14.08 -4.15
C GLN A 49 3.80 -13.14 -3.56
N ASN A 50 4.82 -12.79 -4.33
CA ASN A 50 5.89 -11.90 -3.88
C ASN A 50 5.77 -10.49 -4.45
N PHE A 51 4.78 -10.21 -5.30
CA PHE A 51 4.36 -8.87 -5.66
C PHE A 51 2.84 -8.79 -5.63
N THR A 52 2.32 -8.40 -4.47
CA THR A 52 0.90 -8.56 -4.17
C THR A 52 0.00 -7.54 -4.88
N GLY A 53 0.60 -6.57 -5.58
CA GLY A 53 -0.08 -5.69 -6.53
C GLY A 53 -0.58 -6.42 -7.76
N PHE A 54 0.03 -7.54 -8.15
CA PHE A 54 -0.52 -8.39 -9.21
C PHE A 54 -1.80 -9.07 -8.77
N TRP A 55 -2.70 -9.22 -9.73
CA TRP A 55 -4.03 -9.75 -9.47
C TRP A 55 -3.97 -11.18 -8.91
N TYR A 56 -4.73 -11.39 -7.84
CA TYR A 56 -4.99 -12.71 -7.27
C TYR A 56 -6.47 -12.82 -6.87
N GLY A 57 -7.18 -13.79 -7.42
CA GLY A 57 -8.59 -14.02 -7.14
C GLY A 57 -9.00 -15.48 -7.34
N GLY A 58 -9.69 -16.05 -6.35
CA GLY A 58 -10.18 -17.43 -6.41
C GLY A 58 -9.07 -18.49 -6.57
N GLY A 59 -7.86 -18.21 -6.05
CA GLY A 59 -6.70 -19.10 -6.22
C GLY A 59 -5.93 -18.90 -7.52
N LYS A 60 -6.33 -17.93 -8.35
CA LYS A 60 -5.75 -17.71 -9.68
C LYS A 60 -5.05 -16.37 -9.74
N SER A 61 -3.97 -16.35 -10.49
CA SER A 61 -3.19 -15.18 -10.89
C SER A 61 -2.60 -15.49 -12.26
N SER A 62 -2.18 -14.46 -12.99
CA SER A 62 -1.63 -14.65 -14.34
C SER A 62 -0.34 -13.92 -14.61
N GLU A 63 -0.05 -12.87 -13.84
CA GLU A 63 1.03 -11.92 -14.13
C GLU A 63 2.36 -12.38 -13.55
N THR A 64 3.43 -12.11 -14.30
CA THR A 64 4.80 -12.17 -13.82
C THR A 64 5.63 -11.03 -14.37
N LEU A 65 6.58 -10.53 -13.58
CA LEU A 65 7.64 -9.61 -14.00
C LEU A 65 8.98 -10.28 -13.71
N LYS A 66 9.84 -10.42 -14.71
CA LYS A 66 11.12 -11.11 -14.59
C LYS A 66 12.26 -10.25 -15.11
N ILE A 67 13.35 -10.20 -14.36
CA ILE A 67 14.64 -9.73 -14.87
C ILE A 67 15.47 -10.96 -15.27
N ASP A 68 15.69 -11.12 -16.58
CA ASP A 68 16.45 -12.22 -17.17
C ASP A 68 17.95 -11.87 -17.31
N GLN A 69 18.49 -11.30 -16.24
CA GLN A 69 19.92 -11.06 -16.05
C GLN A 69 20.44 -11.90 -14.89
N VAL A 70 21.73 -12.18 -14.91
CA VAL A 70 22.40 -12.77 -13.76
C VAL A 70 22.41 -11.75 -12.62
N SER A 71 21.94 -12.13 -11.43
CA SER A 71 21.84 -11.21 -10.29
C SER A 71 23.20 -10.61 -9.89
N SER A 72 24.30 -11.32 -10.12
CA SER A 72 25.65 -10.81 -9.89
C SER A 72 26.04 -9.63 -10.79
N SER A 73 25.33 -9.40 -11.90
CA SER A 73 25.51 -8.22 -12.76
C SER A 73 24.78 -6.96 -12.25
N LEU A 74 23.80 -7.12 -11.36
CA LEU A 74 23.05 -6.03 -10.76
C LEU A 74 23.74 -5.59 -9.47
N LYS A 75 24.59 -4.56 -9.61
CA LYS A 75 25.42 -4.04 -8.53
C LYS A 75 25.22 -2.55 -8.34
N THR A 76 25.60 -2.06 -7.16
CA THR A 76 25.72 -0.62 -6.86
C THR A 76 26.52 0.17 -7.88
N SER A 77 27.49 -0.47 -8.56
CA SER A 77 28.32 0.13 -9.61
C SER A 77 27.69 0.12 -11.01
N SER A 78 26.73 -0.76 -11.30
CA SER A 78 26.10 -0.88 -12.62
C SER A 78 24.73 -0.21 -12.68
N ARG A 79 23.82 -0.58 -11.75
CA ARG A 79 22.45 -0.04 -11.65
C ARG A 79 21.68 -0.03 -12.97
N ILE A 80 21.89 -1.01 -13.84
CA ILE A 80 21.23 -1.08 -15.14
C ILE A 80 20.61 -2.45 -15.36
N ILE A 81 19.34 -2.45 -15.74
CA ILE A 81 18.71 -3.60 -16.39
C ILE A 81 18.89 -3.38 -17.90
N ASN A 82 19.54 -4.32 -18.58
CA ASN A 82 19.85 -4.18 -19.99
C ASN A 82 18.58 -4.31 -20.85
N GLU A 83 18.69 -3.86 -22.09
CA GLU A 83 17.69 -4.12 -23.13
C GLU A 83 17.36 -5.62 -23.24
N GLU A 84 16.09 -5.91 -23.51
CA GLU A 84 15.52 -7.26 -23.60
C GLU A 84 15.59 -8.11 -22.32
N LYS A 85 15.97 -7.52 -21.18
CA LYS A 85 16.15 -8.25 -19.92
C LYS A 85 15.04 -8.08 -18.90
N LEU A 86 14.09 -7.18 -19.11
CA LEU A 86 12.89 -7.06 -18.30
C LEU A 86 11.71 -7.64 -19.09
N LEU A 87 11.14 -8.75 -18.61
CA LEU A 87 9.99 -9.41 -19.21
C LEU A 87 8.76 -9.25 -18.32
N TYR A 88 7.62 -8.91 -18.93
CA TYR A 88 6.32 -8.99 -18.31
C TYR A 88 5.49 -10.04 -19.05
N ASN A 89 4.93 -11.02 -18.34
CA ASN A 89 4.07 -12.04 -18.92
C ASN A 89 2.70 -12.06 -18.25
N THR A 90 1.67 -12.33 -19.03
CA THR A 90 0.34 -12.66 -18.50
C THR A 90 -0.33 -13.74 -19.36
N SER A 91 -1.23 -14.51 -18.76
CA SER A 91 -1.93 -15.62 -19.43
C SER A 91 -3.37 -15.74 -18.96
N ARG A 92 -4.28 -16.10 -19.87
CA ARG A 92 -5.69 -16.27 -19.53
C ARG A 92 -5.91 -17.36 -18.48
N THR A 93 -6.87 -17.11 -17.60
CA THR A 93 -7.36 -18.05 -16.58
C THR A 93 -8.87 -18.16 -16.70
N ASP A 94 -9.42 -19.32 -16.31
CA ASP A 94 -10.85 -19.56 -16.34
C ASP A 94 -11.58 -18.94 -15.15
N GLN A 95 -12.83 -18.59 -15.37
CA GLN A 95 -13.77 -18.20 -14.34
C GLN A 95 -15.17 -18.68 -14.73
N LYS A 96 -15.88 -19.27 -13.77
CA LYS A 96 -17.28 -19.67 -13.96
C LYS A 96 -18.17 -18.43 -13.87
N TYR A 97 -19.19 -18.34 -14.71
CA TYR A 97 -20.32 -17.47 -14.43
C TYR A 97 -20.99 -17.89 -13.13
N LYS A 98 -21.42 -16.93 -12.32
CA LYS A 98 -22.12 -17.22 -11.07
C LYS A 98 -23.41 -18.02 -11.30
N VAL A 99 -24.16 -17.71 -12.36
CA VAL A 99 -25.37 -18.49 -12.70
C VAL A 99 -25.05 -19.96 -13.01
N PHE A 100 -23.88 -20.24 -13.57
CA PHE A 100 -23.45 -21.62 -13.82
C PHE A 100 -23.01 -22.32 -12.53
N SER A 101 -22.22 -21.67 -11.68
CA SER A 101 -21.78 -22.28 -10.41
C SER A 101 -22.91 -22.49 -9.41
N GLU A 102 -23.90 -21.59 -9.39
CA GLU A 102 -24.98 -21.59 -8.39
C GLU A 102 -26.25 -22.32 -8.86
N LYS A 103 -26.55 -22.31 -10.17
CA LYS A 103 -27.79 -22.87 -10.74
C LYS A 103 -27.56 -23.93 -11.81
N GLY A 104 -26.30 -24.19 -12.21
CA GLY A 104 -25.98 -25.10 -13.31
C GLY A 104 -26.46 -24.63 -14.69
N LYS A 105 -26.89 -23.37 -14.82
CA LYS A 105 -27.38 -22.82 -16.10
C LYS A 105 -26.22 -22.29 -16.93
N LEU A 106 -26.24 -22.59 -18.22
CA LEU A 106 -25.24 -22.13 -19.18
C LEU A 106 -25.61 -20.77 -19.75
N VAL A 107 -24.60 -20.03 -20.18
CA VAL A 107 -24.71 -18.73 -20.83
C VAL A 107 -24.64 -18.93 -22.35
N GLU A 108 -25.56 -18.33 -23.09
CA GLU A 108 -25.54 -18.31 -24.56
C GLU A 108 -24.21 -17.76 -25.08
N ASN A 109 -23.56 -18.47 -26.00
CA ASN A 109 -22.20 -18.18 -26.51
C ASN A 109 -21.10 -18.10 -25.44
N GLY A 110 -21.36 -18.57 -24.22
CA GLY A 110 -20.36 -18.73 -23.17
C GLY A 110 -19.28 -19.75 -23.56
N LEU A 111 -18.16 -19.74 -22.85
CA LEU A 111 -17.06 -20.67 -23.10
C LEU A 111 -17.23 -21.96 -22.30
N GLU A 112 -16.74 -23.05 -22.85
CA GLU A 112 -16.38 -24.25 -22.10
C GLU A 112 -14.90 -24.19 -21.75
N TYR A 113 -14.53 -24.81 -20.62
CA TYR A 113 -13.15 -24.87 -20.18
C TYR A 113 -12.78 -26.29 -19.74
N ASN A 114 -11.71 -26.83 -20.34
CA ASN A 114 -11.12 -28.08 -19.92
C ASN A 114 -9.97 -27.80 -18.94
N SER A 115 -10.16 -28.13 -17.67
CA SER A 115 -9.18 -27.86 -16.62
C SER A 115 -7.86 -28.62 -16.76
N THR A 116 -7.86 -29.74 -17.50
CA THR A 116 -6.67 -30.58 -17.72
C THR A 116 -5.80 -30.01 -18.82
N SER A 117 -6.38 -29.71 -19.99
CA SER A 117 -5.64 -29.12 -21.12
C SER A 117 -5.48 -27.61 -21.01
N LYS A 118 -6.24 -26.95 -20.12
CA LYS A 118 -6.32 -25.49 -19.97
C LYS A 118 -6.77 -24.77 -21.24
N ILE A 119 -7.64 -25.42 -22.01
CA ILE A 119 -8.15 -24.90 -23.28
C ILE A 119 -9.58 -24.41 -23.09
N PHE A 120 -9.88 -23.26 -23.69
CA PHE A 120 -11.24 -22.77 -23.88
C PHE A 120 -11.76 -23.21 -25.25
N THR A 121 -13.01 -23.64 -25.27
CA THR A 121 -13.71 -24.00 -26.50
C THR A 121 -14.97 -23.15 -26.61
N ARG A 122 -15.29 -22.70 -27.83
CA ARG A 122 -16.57 -22.04 -28.12
C ARG A 122 -17.64 -23.08 -28.40
N ASN A 123 -18.81 -22.88 -27.81
CA ASN A 123 -20.01 -23.66 -28.08
C ASN A 123 -21.22 -22.71 -28.12
N THR A 124 -22.41 -23.20 -28.48
CA THR A 124 -23.66 -22.41 -28.49
C THR A 124 -24.03 -21.93 -27.09
N THR A 125 -23.60 -22.65 -26.05
CA THR A 125 -23.72 -22.24 -24.64
C THR A 125 -22.49 -22.69 -23.86
N GLY A 126 -22.16 -22.01 -22.77
CA GLY A 126 -21.03 -22.38 -21.92
C GLY A 126 -21.11 -21.80 -20.51
N GLY A 127 -20.35 -22.38 -19.59
CA GLY A 127 -20.36 -22.02 -18.17
C GLY A 127 -19.25 -21.06 -17.74
N TYR A 128 -18.35 -20.70 -18.65
CA TYR A 128 -17.11 -20.00 -18.34
C TYR A 128 -16.90 -18.73 -19.17
N TYR A 129 -16.09 -17.84 -18.61
CA TYR A 129 -15.40 -16.77 -19.31
C TYR A 129 -13.91 -16.80 -18.94
N ALA A 130 -13.09 -16.11 -19.72
CA ALA A 130 -11.65 -16.02 -19.47
C ALA A 130 -11.28 -14.64 -18.93
N ARG A 131 -10.33 -14.60 -18.01
CA ARG A 131 -9.79 -13.35 -17.45
C ARG A 131 -8.30 -13.44 -17.19
N LEU A 132 -7.65 -12.29 -17.11
CA LEU A 132 -6.24 -12.17 -16.76
C LEU A 132 -5.97 -10.82 -16.07
N GLY A 133 -4.85 -10.75 -15.36
CA GLY A 133 -4.28 -9.50 -14.89
C GLY A 133 -3.50 -8.78 -16.01
N TRP A 134 -3.67 -7.47 -16.07
CA TRP A 134 -2.97 -6.57 -16.98
C TRP A 134 -2.46 -5.37 -16.19
N PHE A 135 -1.18 -5.41 -15.82
CA PHE A 135 -0.49 -4.40 -15.01
C PHE A 135 -1.20 -4.12 -13.66
N GLY A 136 -1.64 -5.19 -12.99
CA GLY A 136 -2.29 -5.18 -11.68
C GLY A 136 -3.82 -5.11 -11.71
N ASP A 137 -4.43 -4.75 -12.84
CA ASP A 137 -5.89 -4.67 -12.98
C ASP A 137 -6.43 -5.92 -13.71
N VAL A 138 -7.66 -6.35 -13.39
CA VAL A 138 -8.31 -7.51 -14.03
C VAL A 138 -9.00 -7.12 -15.32
N TYR A 139 -8.79 -7.89 -16.37
CA TYR A 139 -9.49 -7.79 -17.65
C TYR A 139 -10.12 -9.12 -18.03
N ILE A 140 -11.19 -9.04 -18.81
CA ILE A 140 -11.85 -10.17 -19.47
C ILE A 140 -11.22 -10.35 -20.85
N ALA A 141 -10.83 -11.59 -21.15
CA ALA A 141 -10.33 -11.99 -22.46
C ALA A 141 -11.53 -12.35 -23.34
N VAL A 142 -11.82 -11.49 -24.34
CA VAL A 142 -13.00 -11.60 -25.20
C VAL A 142 -12.96 -12.92 -25.97
N ASN A 143 -14.02 -13.73 -25.87
CA ASN A 143 -14.08 -15.10 -26.43
C ASN A 143 -12.89 -15.98 -26.04
N GLY A 144 -12.29 -15.73 -24.88
CA GLY A 144 -11.12 -16.44 -24.42
C GLY A 144 -9.80 -15.80 -24.86
N LYS A 145 -9.76 -14.91 -25.84
CA LYS A 145 -8.49 -14.47 -26.46
C LYS A 145 -7.74 -13.46 -25.59
N ALA A 146 -6.59 -13.86 -25.06
CA ALA A 146 -5.76 -13.05 -24.16
C ALA A 146 -5.25 -11.76 -24.80
N ASN A 147 -5.19 -11.68 -26.13
CA ASN A 147 -4.81 -10.48 -26.87
C ASN A 147 -5.99 -9.55 -27.21
N LYS A 148 -7.19 -9.80 -26.68
CA LYS A 148 -8.37 -8.93 -26.80
C LYS A 148 -9.01 -8.74 -25.43
N LEU A 149 -8.73 -7.59 -24.82
CA LEU A 149 -9.05 -7.32 -23.42
C LEU A 149 -10.18 -6.32 -23.30
N THR A 150 -11.13 -6.57 -22.40
CA THR A 150 -12.16 -5.61 -21.99
C THR A 150 -12.32 -5.57 -20.48
N LYS A 151 -12.87 -4.49 -19.94
CA LYS A 151 -13.14 -4.36 -18.52
C LYS A 151 -14.43 -5.08 -18.13
N LEU A 152 -14.43 -5.65 -16.93
CA LEU A 152 -15.64 -6.11 -16.26
C LEU A 152 -16.33 -4.89 -15.63
N ILE A 153 -17.57 -4.59 -16.03
CA ILE A 153 -18.36 -3.48 -15.50
C ILE A 153 -19.10 -3.92 -14.24
N LYS A 154 -19.76 -5.09 -14.31
CA LYS A 154 -20.59 -5.61 -13.23
C LYS A 154 -20.41 -7.11 -13.09
N GLU A 155 -20.29 -7.58 -11.86
CA GLU A 155 -20.45 -8.98 -11.48
C GLU A 155 -21.11 -9.01 -10.10
N GLN A 156 -22.32 -9.57 -9.99
CA GLN A 156 -23.00 -9.73 -8.71
C GLN A 156 -22.37 -10.85 -7.89
N LYS A 157 -22.25 -10.64 -6.59
CA LYS A 157 -21.88 -11.72 -5.65
C LYS A 157 -23.02 -12.72 -5.52
N THR A 158 -22.71 -13.92 -5.01
CA THR A 158 -23.67 -15.03 -4.89
C THR A 158 -24.88 -14.67 -3.99
N ASP A 159 -24.67 -13.86 -2.96
CA ASP A 159 -25.66 -13.39 -2.00
C ASP A 159 -26.40 -12.11 -2.42
N GLU A 160 -25.91 -11.41 -3.44
CA GLU A 160 -26.52 -10.17 -3.94
C GLU A 160 -27.80 -10.46 -4.75
N LYS A 161 -28.78 -9.57 -4.57
CA LYS A 161 -30.06 -9.56 -5.30
C LYS A 161 -30.33 -8.15 -5.77
N GLN A 162 -30.83 -8.01 -7.00
CA GLN A 162 -31.36 -6.74 -7.49
C GLN A 162 -32.87 -6.85 -7.66
N THR A 163 -33.62 -5.93 -7.06
CA THR A 163 -35.05 -5.78 -7.32
C THR A 163 -35.25 -4.69 -8.37
N LEU A 164 -35.86 -5.05 -9.50
CA LEU A 164 -36.19 -4.13 -10.59
C LEU A 164 -37.71 -3.95 -10.67
N LYS A 165 -38.20 -2.75 -10.39
CA LYS A 165 -39.63 -2.42 -10.42
C LYS A 165 -40.05 -2.07 -11.85
N LEU A 166 -41.33 -2.28 -12.15
CA LEU A 166 -41.92 -1.93 -13.46
C LEU A 166 -41.70 -0.44 -13.77
N GLY A 167 -41.23 -0.14 -14.98
CA GLY A 167 -40.92 1.21 -15.45
C GLY A 167 -39.66 1.85 -14.86
N VAL A 168 -38.92 1.15 -13.99
CA VAL A 168 -37.66 1.65 -13.40
C VAL A 168 -36.47 1.06 -14.15
N SER A 169 -35.50 1.92 -14.45
CA SER A 169 -34.21 1.52 -15.03
C SER A 169 -33.17 1.28 -13.94
N TRP A 170 -32.41 0.21 -14.07
CA TRP A 170 -31.23 -0.07 -13.27
C TRP A 170 -29.98 0.32 -14.05
N ASP A 171 -29.26 1.32 -13.54
CA ASP A 171 -27.93 1.70 -14.05
C ASP A 171 -26.91 0.61 -13.71
N LEU A 172 -26.33 0.04 -14.76
CA LEU A 172 -25.32 -1.00 -14.70
C LEU A 172 -23.89 -0.44 -14.80
N GLY A 173 -23.73 0.84 -15.16
CA GLY A 173 -22.45 1.50 -15.41
C GLY A 173 -22.10 1.62 -16.90
N GLU A 174 -21.19 2.53 -17.24
CA GLU A 174 -20.78 2.86 -18.63
C GLU A 174 -21.95 3.10 -19.60
N GLY A 175 -23.03 3.72 -19.10
CA GLY A 175 -24.23 4.06 -19.89
C GLY A 175 -25.20 2.89 -20.11
N TYR A 176 -24.88 1.68 -19.64
CA TYR A 176 -25.77 0.53 -19.73
C TYR A 176 -26.90 0.62 -18.70
N ASN A 177 -28.12 0.38 -19.14
CA ASN A 177 -29.30 0.36 -18.29
C ASN A 177 -30.18 -0.85 -18.62
N LEU A 178 -30.73 -1.50 -17.60
CA LEU A 178 -31.73 -2.54 -17.74
C LEU A 178 -33.07 -2.03 -17.21
N THR A 179 -34.11 -2.04 -18.04
CA THR A 179 -35.45 -1.58 -17.68
C THR A 179 -36.43 -2.74 -17.73
N LEU A 180 -37.30 -2.82 -16.72
CA LEU A 180 -38.45 -3.73 -16.74
C LEU A 180 -39.65 -3.01 -17.37
N GLU A 181 -40.00 -3.41 -18.59
CA GLU A 181 -41.05 -2.74 -19.37
C GLU A 181 -42.44 -3.30 -19.07
N ALA A 182 -42.55 -4.62 -19.00
CA ALA A 182 -43.82 -5.31 -18.79
C ALA A 182 -43.62 -6.65 -18.07
N LEU A 183 -44.72 -7.18 -17.53
CA LEU A 183 -44.79 -8.48 -16.88
C LEU A 183 -46.05 -9.22 -17.34
N ASP A 184 -45.92 -10.52 -17.58
CA ASP A 184 -47.06 -11.43 -17.68
C ASP A 184 -46.94 -12.46 -16.56
N THR A 185 -47.87 -12.37 -15.63
CA THR A 185 -47.90 -13.19 -14.43
C THR A 185 -49.04 -14.20 -14.45
N LYS A 186 -49.77 -14.27 -15.56
CA LYS A 186 -50.83 -15.25 -15.81
C LYS A 186 -50.28 -16.49 -16.49
N THR A 187 -49.14 -16.37 -17.17
CA THR A 187 -48.38 -17.50 -17.74
C THR A 187 -47.63 -18.28 -16.66
N SER A 188 -47.37 -19.56 -16.95
CA SER A 188 -46.54 -20.44 -16.12
C SER A 188 -45.54 -21.17 -17.02
N PRO A 189 -44.23 -20.86 -16.93
CA PRO A 189 -43.61 -19.89 -16.04
C PRO A 189 -44.00 -18.42 -16.35
N ARG A 190 -43.94 -17.55 -15.33
CA ARG A 190 -44.19 -16.11 -15.47
C ARG A 190 -43.14 -15.48 -16.38
N GLN A 191 -43.48 -14.38 -17.01
CA GLN A 191 -42.65 -13.71 -18.02
C GLN A 191 -42.36 -12.25 -17.68
N ALA A 192 -41.15 -11.80 -18.02
CA ALA A 192 -40.73 -10.42 -17.94
C ALA A 192 -40.22 -9.92 -19.30
N TRP A 193 -40.65 -8.71 -19.67
CA TRP A 193 -40.09 -7.98 -20.81
C TRP A 193 -39.01 -7.02 -20.30
N LEU A 194 -37.77 -7.31 -20.68
CA LEU A 194 -36.61 -6.52 -20.30
C LEU A 194 -36.06 -5.78 -21.51
N ILE A 195 -35.68 -4.52 -21.30
CA ILE A 195 -35.01 -3.68 -22.29
C ILE A 195 -33.60 -3.41 -21.79
N LEU A 196 -32.59 -3.88 -22.53
CA LEU A 196 -31.20 -3.49 -22.33
C LEU A 196 -30.89 -2.32 -23.28
N ALA A 197 -30.42 -1.21 -22.71
CA ALA A 197 -30.04 -0.03 -23.46
C ALA A 197 -28.63 0.42 -23.09
N LYS A 198 -27.96 1.12 -24.01
CA LYS A 198 -26.72 1.83 -23.77
C LYS A 198 -26.84 3.27 -24.28
N ASP A 199 -26.50 4.24 -23.44
CA ASP A 199 -26.52 5.67 -23.80
C ASP A 199 -27.87 6.11 -24.40
N GLY A 200 -28.97 5.60 -23.82
CA GLY A 200 -30.34 5.85 -24.27
C GLY A 200 -30.78 5.07 -25.52
N LYS A 201 -29.88 4.34 -26.19
CA LYS A 201 -30.21 3.50 -27.35
C LYS A 201 -30.50 2.05 -26.92
N THR A 202 -31.66 1.54 -27.31
CA THR A 202 -32.00 0.11 -27.13
C THR A 202 -31.03 -0.78 -27.88
N LEU A 203 -30.43 -1.72 -27.16
CA LEU A 203 -29.60 -2.79 -27.71
C LEU A 203 -30.44 -4.04 -27.97
N ASP A 204 -31.31 -4.38 -27.01
CA ASP A 204 -32.10 -5.61 -27.06
C ASP A 204 -33.39 -5.48 -26.24
N ILE A 205 -34.42 -6.19 -26.69
CA ILE A 205 -35.71 -6.34 -25.99
C ILE A 205 -36.00 -7.82 -25.92
N LYS A 206 -36.08 -8.37 -24.70
CA LYS A 206 -36.21 -9.81 -24.51
C LYS A 206 -37.33 -10.16 -23.54
N VAL A 207 -38.14 -11.14 -23.94
CA VAL A 207 -39.09 -11.84 -23.06
C VAL A 207 -38.35 -12.99 -22.41
N VAL A 208 -38.34 -13.05 -21.09
CA VAL A 208 -37.59 -14.05 -20.33
C VAL A 208 -38.49 -14.65 -19.27
N ASN A 209 -38.49 -15.97 -19.15
CA ASN A 209 -39.29 -16.63 -18.12
C ASN A 209 -38.59 -16.59 -16.75
N GLU A 210 -39.38 -16.70 -15.70
CA GLU A 210 -38.86 -16.96 -14.36
C GLU A 210 -38.02 -18.26 -14.34
N GLY A 211 -36.83 -18.20 -13.74
CA GLY A 211 -35.87 -19.30 -13.69
C GLY A 211 -34.98 -19.45 -14.94
N GLU A 212 -35.05 -18.52 -15.89
CA GLU A 212 -34.19 -18.49 -17.08
C GLU A 212 -33.05 -17.47 -17.00
N VAL A 213 -32.10 -17.62 -17.92
CA VAL A 213 -30.96 -16.72 -18.09
C VAL A 213 -31.25 -15.79 -19.27
N TYR A 214 -31.20 -14.49 -19.03
CA TYR A 214 -31.13 -13.51 -20.09
C TYR A 214 -29.66 -13.28 -20.44
N THR A 215 -29.27 -13.68 -21.66
CA THR A 215 -28.02 -13.27 -22.28
C THR A 215 -28.30 -12.32 -23.46
N TYR A 216 -27.58 -11.19 -23.50
CA TYR A 216 -27.39 -10.40 -24.72
C TYR A 216 -26.01 -10.69 -25.30
N THR A 217 -26.00 -11.10 -26.57
CA THR A 217 -24.79 -11.43 -27.33
C THR A 217 -24.55 -10.33 -28.36
N GLU A 218 -23.40 -9.67 -28.28
CA GLU A 218 -22.99 -8.72 -29.30
C GLU A 218 -22.54 -9.45 -30.57
N LYS A 219 -23.02 -9.00 -31.72
CA LYS A 219 -22.76 -9.68 -33.00
C LYS A 219 -21.29 -9.61 -33.38
N SER A 220 -20.67 -8.47 -33.13
CA SER A 220 -19.24 -8.26 -33.32
C SER A 220 -18.69 -7.31 -32.26
N LEU A 221 -17.74 -7.79 -31.46
CA LEU A 221 -17.09 -7.00 -30.43
C LEU A 221 -15.56 -7.13 -30.56
N GLY A 222 -14.87 -6.03 -30.86
CA GLY A 222 -13.42 -6.03 -31.07
C GLY A 222 -12.97 -7.00 -32.17
N GLY A 223 -13.81 -7.21 -33.20
CA GLY A 223 -13.56 -8.17 -34.28
C GLY A 223 -13.92 -9.62 -33.96
N GLU A 224 -14.39 -9.93 -32.76
CA GLU A 224 -14.86 -11.27 -32.38
C GLU A 224 -16.37 -11.40 -32.55
N SER A 225 -16.83 -12.51 -33.11
CA SER A 225 -18.26 -12.76 -33.33
C SER A 225 -18.94 -13.39 -32.12
N SER A 226 -20.24 -13.12 -31.96
CA SER A 226 -21.12 -13.72 -30.95
C SER A 226 -20.50 -13.71 -29.55
N VAL A 227 -20.28 -12.51 -29.01
CA VAL A 227 -19.67 -12.31 -27.68
C VAL A 227 -20.76 -12.08 -26.64
N PRO A 228 -20.86 -12.90 -25.59
CA PRO A 228 -21.74 -12.60 -24.45
C PRO A 228 -21.30 -11.29 -23.81
N LEU A 229 -22.15 -10.27 -23.86
CA LEU A 229 -21.84 -8.95 -23.32
C LEU A 229 -22.55 -8.71 -21.98
N PHE A 230 -23.79 -9.17 -21.87
CA PHE A 230 -24.61 -9.06 -20.66
C PHE A 230 -25.29 -10.39 -20.33
N VAL A 231 -25.31 -10.74 -19.05
CA VAL A 231 -25.95 -11.94 -18.50
C VAL A 231 -26.69 -11.57 -17.23
N THR A 232 -27.93 -12.03 -17.04
CA THR A 232 -28.62 -11.98 -15.73
C THR A 232 -29.60 -13.14 -15.57
N TYR A 233 -29.87 -13.54 -14.34
CA TYR A 233 -30.79 -14.63 -14.00
C TYR A 233 -32.08 -14.09 -13.37
N ILE A 234 -33.23 -14.54 -13.89
CA ILE A 234 -34.55 -14.17 -13.37
C ILE A 234 -34.87 -15.08 -12.18
N ASP A 235 -34.55 -14.64 -10.96
CA ASP A 235 -34.72 -15.43 -9.73
C ASP A 235 -36.19 -15.52 -9.29
N GLY A 236 -36.99 -14.49 -9.57
CA GLY A 236 -38.42 -14.49 -9.27
C GLY A 236 -39.17 -13.30 -9.89
N ILE A 237 -40.42 -13.51 -10.28
CA ILE A 237 -41.31 -12.47 -10.80
C ILE A 237 -42.48 -12.30 -9.84
N PHE A 238 -42.72 -11.07 -9.39
CA PHE A 238 -43.73 -10.77 -8.37
C PHE A 238 -44.76 -9.79 -8.90
N THR A 239 -46.03 -10.18 -8.81
CA THR A 239 -47.17 -9.26 -8.88
C THR A 239 -47.39 -8.63 -7.53
N GLY A 240 -47.49 -7.30 -7.48
CA GLY A 240 -48.08 -6.64 -6.33
C GLY A 240 -49.58 -6.98 -6.21
N ALA A 241 -50.09 -7.03 -4.97
CA ALA A 241 -51.52 -6.88 -4.73
C ALA A 241 -51.99 -5.47 -5.18
N GLU A 242 -53.29 -5.21 -5.16
CA GLU A 242 -53.86 -3.91 -5.53
C GLU A 242 -53.16 -2.76 -4.75
N GLY A 243 -52.51 -1.84 -5.48
CA GLY A 243 -51.70 -0.75 -4.90
C GLY A 243 -50.21 -1.04 -4.65
N MET A 244 -49.72 -2.27 -4.88
CA MET A 244 -48.30 -2.63 -4.76
C MET A 244 -47.61 -2.71 -6.13
N ALA A 245 -46.35 -2.29 -6.21
CA ALA A 245 -45.58 -2.34 -7.47
C ALA A 245 -45.21 -3.78 -7.84
N ALA A 246 -45.42 -4.16 -9.11
CA ALA A 246 -44.88 -5.40 -9.66
C ALA A 246 -43.37 -5.26 -9.95
N PHE A 247 -42.60 -6.34 -9.74
CA PHE A 247 -41.15 -6.31 -9.86
C PHE A 247 -40.54 -7.68 -10.21
N VAL A 248 -39.31 -7.63 -10.69
CA VAL A 248 -38.46 -8.81 -10.91
C VAL A 248 -37.31 -8.79 -9.92
N GLN A 249 -36.96 -9.96 -9.40
CA GLN A 249 -35.72 -10.18 -8.67
C GLN A 249 -34.67 -10.81 -9.61
N LEU A 250 -33.54 -10.12 -9.75
CA LEU A 250 -32.42 -10.50 -10.60
C LEU A 250 -31.23 -10.94 -9.74
N LYS A 251 -30.51 -11.96 -10.21
CA LYS A 251 -29.26 -12.44 -9.62
C LYS A 251 -28.21 -12.72 -10.68
N TYR A 252 -26.97 -12.90 -10.21
CA TYR A 252 -25.84 -13.38 -11.01
C TYR A 252 -25.58 -12.52 -12.27
N THR A 253 -25.88 -11.23 -12.17
CA THR A 253 -25.69 -10.27 -13.27
C THR A 253 -24.21 -10.11 -13.57
N TRP A 254 -23.84 -10.21 -14.84
CA TRP A 254 -22.48 -10.06 -15.34
C TRP A 254 -22.50 -9.19 -16.60
N LEU A 255 -21.62 -8.20 -16.68
CA LEU A 255 -21.54 -7.24 -17.79
C LEU A 255 -20.09 -6.85 -18.06
N ILE A 256 -19.69 -6.87 -19.33
CA ILE A 256 -18.40 -6.35 -19.80
C ILE A 256 -18.56 -5.08 -20.62
N SER A 257 -17.50 -4.28 -20.68
CA SER A 257 -17.43 -3.12 -21.54
C SER A 257 -17.41 -3.52 -23.01
N ASN A 258 -17.99 -2.68 -23.86
CA ASN A 258 -17.84 -2.81 -25.30
C ASN A 258 -16.53 -2.17 -25.82
N ASN A 259 -15.73 -1.57 -24.93
CA ASN A 259 -14.41 -1.06 -25.28
C ASN A 259 -13.37 -2.18 -25.20
N VAL A 260 -12.91 -2.65 -26.36
CA VAL A 260 -11.90 -3.72 -26.45
C VAL A 260 -10.54 -3.13 -26.80
N LEU A 261 -9.54 -3.44 -25.97
CA LEU A 261 -8.13 -3.27 -26.28
C LEU A 261 -7.62 -4.52 -27.02
N GLU A 262 -7.36 -4.37 -28.31
CA GLU A 262 -6.64 -5.40 -29.09
C GLU A 262 -5.13 -5.17 -28.97
N ILE A 263 -4.40 -6.25 -28.73
CA ILE A 263 -2.94 -6.24 -28.51
C ILE A 263 -2.27 -7.09 -29.60
N LYS A 264 -1.25 -6.53 -30.24
CA LYS A 264 -0.50 -7.12 -31.34
C LYS A 264 0.99 -7.12 -31.01
N SER A 265 1.74 -8.03 -31.63
CA SER A 265 3.20 -8.00 -31.57
C SER A 265 3.72 -6.66 -32.10
N GLY A 266 4.68 -6.06 -31.40
CA GLY A 266 5.21 -4.73 -31.67
C GLY A 266 4.47 -3.57 -31.00
N ASP A 267 3.29 -3.77 -30.39
CA ASP A 267 2.62 -2.72 -29.63
C ASP A 267 3.48 -2.27 -28.43
N LYS A 268 3.49 -0.98 -28.13
CA LYS A 268 4.31 -0.40 -27.05
C LYS A 268 3.45 0.06 -25.87
N PHE A 269 3.86 -0.31 -24.66
CA PHE A 269 3.26 0.05 -23.37
C PHE A 269 4.36 0.55 -22.42
N GLY A 270 4.62 1.86 -22.43
CA GLY A 270 5.71 2.45 -21.66
C GLY A 270 7.06 1.92 -22.12
N VAL A 271 7.84 1.34 -21.21
CA VAL A 271 9.14 0.72 -21.55
C VAL A 271 9.02 -0.63 -22.27
N PHE A 272 7.81 -1.21 -22.29
CA PHE A 272 7.59 -2.55 -22.84
C PHE A 272 7.14 -2.50 -24.30
N GLU A 273 7.69 -3.38 -25.13
CA GLU A 273 7.15 -3.77 -26.43
C GLU A 273 6.57 -5.19 -26.33
N VAL A 274 5.49 -5.48 -27.06
CA VAL A 274 4.91 -6.83 -27.12
C VAL A 274 5.79 -7.73 -27.99
N LYS A 275 6.47 -8.68 -27.34
CA LYS A 275 7.24 -9.73 -28.00
C LYS A 275 6.31 -10.73 -28.70
N GLU A 276 5.35 -11.25 -27.95
CA GLU A 276 4.42 -12.28 -28.41
C GLU A 276 3.01 -11.96 -27.93
N ALA A 277 2.05 -12.00 -28.86
CA ALA A 277 0.63 -11.89 -28.56
C ALA A 277 -0.09 -13.12 -29.13
N THR A 278 -0.52 -14.02 -28.26
CA THR A 278 -1.26 -15.23 -28.64
C THR A 278 -2.67 -15.19 -28.04
N GLU A 279 -3.53 -16.10 -28.47
CA GLU A 279 -4.85 -16.26 -27.83
C GLU A 279 -4.75 -16.68 -26.35
N ASN A 280 -3.64 -17.28 -25.92
CA ASN A 280 -3.45 -17.80 -24.57
C ASN A 280 -2.73 -16.83 -23.63
N SER A 281 -1.76 -16.09 -24.16
CA SER A 281 -0.79 -15.34 -23.37
C SER A 281 -0.21 -14.15 -24.12
N LEU A 282 0.32 -13.23 -23.34
CA LEU A 282 1.06 -12.06 -23.79
C LEU A 282 2.44 -12.06 -23.12
N THR A 283 3.48 -11.81 -23.90
CA THR A 283 4.86 -11.64 -23.44
C THR A 283 5.36 -10.29 -23.93
N LEU A 284 5.79 -9.45 -22.99
CA LEU A 284 6.27 -8.10 -23.23
C LEU A 284 7.71 -7.98 -22.72
N TYR A 285 8.52 -7.11 -23.33
CA TYR A 285 9.92 -6.93 -22.99
C TYR A 285 10.44 -5.52 -23.27
N ASN A 286 11.51 -5.09 -22.59
CA ASN A 286 12.13 -3.77 -22.78
C ASN A 286 13.10 -3.76 -23.98
N LYS A 287 12.57 -3.95 -25.19
CA LYS A 287 13.37 -4.16 -26.42
C LYS A 287 14.46 -3.12 -26.66
N ASP A 288 14.09 -1.84 -26.73
CA ASP A 288 14.99 -0.75 -27.14
C ASP A 288 15.35 0.19 -25.97
N THR A 289 15.13 -0.24 -24.72
CA THR A 289 15.29 0.64 -23.55
C THR A 289 15.87 -0.08 -22.36
N SER A 290 17.10 0.27 -21.98
CA SER A 290 17.66 -0.11 -20.68
C SER A 290 16.96 0.65 -19.53
N ILE A 291 16.87 0.01 -18.35
CA ILE A 291 16.25 0.61 -17.16
C ILE A 291 17.35 1.02 -16.18
N ASN A 292 17.45 2.32 -15.90
CA ASN A 292 18.41 2.87 -14.95
C ASN A 292 17.85 2.81 -13.52
N LEU A 293 18.48 2.05 -12.64
CA LEU A 293 18.17 1.92 -11.22
C LEU A 293 18.95 2.95 -10.38
N GLY A 294 18.80 4.21 -10.75
CA GLY A 294 19.45 5.35 -10.08
C GLY A 294 19.11 5.40 -8.58
N GLN A 295 20.05 5.84 -7.77
CA GLN A 295 19.83 5.97 -6.33
C GLN A 295 18.66 6.92 -6.02
N ASN A 296 17.88 6.60 -4.99
CA ASN A 296 16.73 7.41 -4.53
C ASN A 296 15.76 7.79 -5.66
N SER A 297 15.42 6.81 -6.51
CA SER A 297 14.60 7.06 -7.69
C SER A 297 13.37 6.16 -7.76
N VAL A 298 12.37 6.63 -8.48
CA VAL A 298 11.19 5.84 -8.88
C VAL A 298 11.18 5.79 -10.40
N GLN A 299 11.44 4.62 -10.96
CA GLN A 299 11.59 4.38 -12.38
C GLN A 299 10.26 3.90 -12.97
N PRO A 300 9.56 4.73 -13.76
CA PRO A 300 8.29 4.32 -14.36
C PRO A 300 8.52 3.21 -15.40
N LEU A 301 7.66 2.20 -15.40
CA LEU A 301 7.67 1.15 -16.43
C LEU A 301 6.46 1.32 -17.35
N TYR A 302 5.25 1.18 -16.82
CA TYR A 302 4.00 1.46 -17.52
C TYR A 302 2.84 1.63 -16.53
N GLY A 303 1.99 2.64 -16.76
CA GLY A 303 0.84 2.91 -15.88
C GLY A 303 1.26 3.10 -14.42
N ASP A 304 0.63 2.34 -13.52
CA ASP A 304 0.95 2.37 -12.09
C ASP A 304 2.21 1.56 -11.76
N LEU A 305 2.70 0.70 -12.67
CA LEU A 305 3.85 -0.17 -12.46
C LEU A 305 5.17 0.60 -12.60
N LYS A 306 5.98 0.57 -11.54
CA LYS A 306 7.29 1.25 -11.45
C LYS A 306 8.30 0.38 -10.71
N PHE A 307 9.59 0.68 -10.81
CA PHE A 307 10.58 0.26 -9.81
C PHE A 307 10.84 1.39 -8.82
N LYS A 308 10.91 1.06 -7.53
CA LYS A 308 11.40 1.97 -6.49
C LYS A 308 12.80 1.53 -6.08
N VAL A 309 13.74 2.47 -6.11
CA VAL A 309 15.16 2.21 -5.83
C VAL A 309 15.56 2.92 -4.54
N ALA A 310 16.21 2.20 -3.65
CA ALA A 310 16.64 2.73 -2.36
C ALA A 310 17.68 3.84 -2.51
N ASP A 311 17.64 4.77 -1.55
CA ASP A 311 18.70 5.73 -1.31
C ASP A 311 19.85 5.07 -0.52
N SER A 312 20.74 4.37 -1.22
CA SER A 312 21.83 3.61 -0.63
C SER A 312 23.04 3.55 -1.57
N THR A 313 24.20 3.95 -1.07
CA THR A 313 25.50 3.91 -1.79
C THR A 313 26.23 2.59 -1.62
N THR A 314 25.89 1.80 -0.60
CA THR A 314 26.61 0.56 -0.24
C THR A 314 25.90 -0.72 -0.69
N ALA A 315 24.64 -0.62 -1.10
CA ALA A 315 23.86 -1.74 -1.64
C ALA A 315 22.79 -1.25 -2.64
N LEU A 316 22.70 -1.92 -3.79
CA LEU A 316 21.59 -1.81 -4.72
C LEU A 316 20.39 -2.55 -4.14
N ARG A 317 19.35 -1.79 -3.79
CA ARG A 317 18.04 -2.32 -3.42
C ARG A 317 16.97 -1.72 -4.29
N PHE A 318 16.13 -2.56 -4.86
CA PHE A 318 14.98 -2.12 -5.63
C PHE A 318 13.85 -3.15 -5.60
N TYR A 319 12.65 -2.71 -5.92
CA TYR A 319 11.47 -3.58 -6.00
C TYR A 319 10.40 -2.97 -6.88
N PRO A 320 9.54 -3.79 -7.52
CA PRO A 320 8.41 -3.26 -8.27
C PRO A 320 7.36 -2.72 -7.30
N ILE A 321 6.68 -1.66 -7.72
CA ILE A 321 5.53 -1.08 -7.04
C ILE A 321 4.38 -0.88 -8.02
N LEU A 322 3.15 -0.97 -7.51
CA LEU A 322 2.01 -0.27 -8.09
C LEU A 322 1.76 1.00 -7.27
N GLU A 323 1.91 2.17 -7.88
CA GLU A 323 1.59 3.46 -7.24
C GLU A 323 0.20 3.93 -7.69
N LYS A 324 -0.82 3.66 -6.88
CA LYS A 324 -2.19 4.07 -7.13
C LYS A 324 -2.39 5.51 -6.67
N THR A 325 -2.96 6.34 -7.53
CA THR A 325 -3.22 7.78 -7.27
C THR A 325 -4.66 8.20 -7.56
N LYS A 326 -5.44 7.31 -8.20
CA LYS A 326 -6.85 7.59 -8.50
C LYS A 326 -7.68 7.43 -7.24
N PRO A 327 -8.79 8.18 -7.10
CA PRO A 327 -9.73 7.95 -6.02
C PRO A 327 -10.26 6.53 -6.04
N GLY A 328 -10.37 5.92 -4.86
CA GLY A 328 -10.81 4.54 -4.73
C GLY A 328 -10.40 3.90 -3.42
N LYS A 329 -10.89 2.68 -3.23
CA LYS A 329 -10.48 1.80 -2.14
C LYS A 329 -9.45 0.81 -2.67
N TYR A 330 -8.33 0.70 -1.98
CA TYR A 330 -7.22 -0.16 -2.37
C TYR A 330 -6.90 -1.14 -1.25
N GLU A 331 -6.78 -2.40 -1.65
CA GLU A 331 -6.42 -3.50 -0.76
C GLU A 331 -4.90 -3.71 -0.82
N LEU A 332 -4.20 -3.51 0.31
CA LEU A 332 -2.82 -3.90 0.46
C LEU A 332 -2.83 -5.31 1.06
N ARG A 333 -2.78 -6.34 0.23
CA ARG A 333 -2.79 -7.74 0.71
C ARG A 333 -1.39 -8.28 0.92
N GLY A 334 -1.26 -9.26 1.80
CA GLY A 334 -0.11 -10.15 1.87
C GLY A 334 -0.15 -11.28 0.85
N GLY A 335 0.93 -12.07 0.82
CA GLY A 335 0.96 -13.34 0.09
C GLY A 335 -0.17 -14.26 0.57
N ALA A 336 -0.78 -15.01 -0.34
CA ALA A 336 -1.89 -15.89 0.01
C ALA A 336 -1.42 -17.21 0.59
N TYR A 337 -2.08 -17.65 1.66
CA TYR A 337 -2.21 -19.07 1.95
C TYR A 337 -3.19 -19.69 0.94
N ASP A 338 -2.78 -20.79 0.35
CA ASP A 338 -3.55 -21.65 -0.52
C ASP A 338 -3.12 -23.08 -0.23
N GLU A 339 -4.00 -23.87 0.38
CA GLU A 339 -3.65 -25.23 0.78
C GLU A 339 -3.20 -26.13 -0.37
N SER A 340 -3.51 -25.79 -1.61
CA SER A 340 -3.14 -26.56 -2.80
C SER A 340 -1.83 -26.08 -3.45
N LYS A 341 -1.38 -24.85 -3.15
CA LYS A 341 -0.30 -24.19 -3.90
C LYS A 341 0.69 -23.41 -3.03
N TYR A 342 0.20 -22.64 -2.07
CA TYR A 342 1.00 -21.65 -1.34
C TYR A 342 0.83 -21.85 0.16
N LYS A 343 1.87 -22.33 0.86
CA LYS A 343 1.79 -22.62 2.30
C LYS A 343 2.24 -21.44 3.17
N THR A 344 2.02 -20.22 2.72
CA THR A 344 2.45 -19.00 3.42
C THR A 344 1.64 -18.81 4.70
N LEU A 345 2.30 -18.96 5.85
CA LEU A 345 1.73 -18.70 7.18
C LEU A 345 2.55 -17.66 7.96
N VAL A 346 3.50 -17.01 7.29
CA VAL A 346 4.37 -15.98 7.85
C VAL A 346 4.37 -14.79 6.91
N TRP A 347 3.99 -13.64 7.45
CA TRP A 347 3.97 -12.36 6.75
C TRP A 347 4.89 -11.40 7.48
N ASP A 348 5.94 -10.96 6.78
CA ASP A 348 6.77 -9.82 7.14
C ASP A 348 6.55 -8.73 6.09
N ALA A 349 7.20 -7.58 6.21
CA ALA A 349 7.06 -6.51 5.22
C ALA A 349 7.48 -6.94 3.80
N GLN A 350 8.29 -7.98 3.63
CA GLN A 350 8.64 -8.49 2.31
C GLN A 350 7.46 -9.20 1.64
N ARG A 351 6.63 -9.92 2.41
CA ARG A 351 5.47 -10.67 1.90
C ARG A 351 4.13 -10.02 2.20
N PHE A 352 4.13 -8.85 2.82
CA PHE A 352 2.95 -8.09 3.14
C PHE A 352 3.25 -6.58 3.11
N PRO A 353 3.01 -5.91 1.97
CA PRO A 353 3.30 -4.48 1.81
C PRO A 353 2.41 -3.56 2.65
N GLY A 354 1.43 -4.12 3.35
CA GLY A 354 0.68 -3.40 4.37
C GLY A 354 1.46 -3.18 5.67
N PHE A 355 2.55 -3.93 5.89
CA PHE A 355 3.49 -3.63 6.96
C PHE A 355 4.52 -2.60 6.54
N TRP A 356 4.98 -1.83 7.53
CA TRP A 356 5.92 -0.76 7.26
C TRP A 356 7.28 -1.29 6.75
N TYR A 357 7.75 -0.70 5.65
CA TYR A 357 9.07 -0.93 5.07
C TYR A 357 9.80 0.38 4.76
N ALA A 358 10.99 0.55 5.34
CA ALA A 358 11.88 1.67 5.06
C ALA A 358 12.89 1.31 3.97
N SER A 359 12.61 1.72 2.73
CA SER A 359 13.38 1.36 1.53
C SER A 359 14.88 1.70 1.60
N GLY A 360 15.24 2.91 2.06
CA GLY A 360 16.64 3.36 2.15
C GLY A 360 17.52 2.46 3.02
N GLY A 361 16.97 1.98 4.15
CA GLY A 361 17.68 1.11 5.08
C GLY A 361 17.37 -0.39 4.92
N GLY A 362 16.38 -0.73 4.10
CA GLY A 362 15.83 -2.08 4.00
C GLY A 362 15.22 -2.60 5.31
N LYS A 363 14.70 -1.71 6.16
CA LYS A 363 14.25 -2.05 7.52
C LYS A 363 12.74 -2.21 7.59
N SER A 364 12.32 -3.13 8.44
CA SER A 364 10.94 -3.40 8.82
C SER A 364 10.96 -4.05 10.19
N SER A 365 9.85 -4.02 10.92
CA SER A 365 9.78 -4.55 12.28
C SER A 365 8.65 -5.55 12.50
N GLU A 366 7.61 -5.51 11.68
CA GLU A 366 6.36 -6.23 11.91
C GLU A 366 6.41 -7.63 11.31
N SER A 367 5.80 -8.57 12.02
CA SER A 367 5.47 -9.89 11.50
C SER A 367 4.11 -10.38 12.01
N LEU A 368 3.42 -11.13 11.16
CA LEU A 368 2.23 -11.90 11.49
C LEU A 368 2.54 -13.37 11.20
N LEU A 369 2.29 -14.24 12.17
CA LEU A 369 2.55 -15.67 12.10
C LEU A 369 1.30 -16.45 12.50
N VAL A 370 0.94 -17.42 11.67
CA VAL A 370 0.05 -18.51 12.08
C VAL A 370 0.93 -19.69 12.50
N ASP A 371 1.12 -19.87 13.81
CA ASP A 371 1.93 -20.94 14.43
C ASP A 371 1.19 -22.27 14.49
N GLN A 372 0.52 -22.62 13.39
CA GLN A 372 -0.22 -23.86 13.22
C GLN A 372 0.29 -24.57 11.98
N SER A 373 0.29 -25.91 12.01
CA SER A 373 0.69 -26.69 10.86
C SER A 373 -0.22 -26.42 9.65
N ALA A 374 0.37 -26.14 8.50
CA ALA A 374 -0.35 -26.04 7.24
C ALA A 374 -1.01 -27.36 6.82
N LEU A 375 -0.68 -28.48 7.46
CA LEU A 375 -1.35 -29.77 7.26
C LEU A 375 -2.69 -29.86 8.00
N THR A 376 -2.86 -29.07 9.07
CA THR A 376 -4.10 -29.06 9.86
C THR A 376 -5.01 -27.88 9.54
N LEU A 377 -4.50 -26.87 8.83
CA LEU A 377 -5.29 -25.74 8.36
C LEU A 377 -5.77 -26.00 6.91
N THR A 378 -6.93 -26.64 6.79
CA THR A 378 -7.47 -27.14 5.50
C THR A 378 -8.92 -26.72 5.25
N ASN A 379 -9.46 -27.02 4.08
CA ASN A 379 -10.86 -26.80 3.75
C ASN A 379 -11.83 -27.48 4.73
N MET A 380 -11.41 -28.59 5.35
CA MET A 380 -12.14 -29.35 6.38
C MET A 380 -11.92 -28.80 7.79
N LYS A 381 -10.80 -28.11 8.06
CA LYS A 381 -10.48 -27.51 9.35
C LYS A 381 -10.03 -26.06 9.17
N ARG A 382 -11.03 -25.18 9.16
CA ARG A 382 -10.90 -23.73 8.87
C ARG A 382 -10.72 -22.88 10.12
N THR A 383 -10.00 -23.39 11.11
CA THR A 383 -9.84 -22.71 12.39
C THR A 383 -8.36 -22.53 12.70
N ILE A 384 -7.97 -21.28 12.98
CA ILE A 384 -6.72 -20.99 13.67
C ILE A 384 -7.03 -21.06 15.16
N GLU A 385 -6.43 -22.00 15.87
CA GLU A 385 -6.74 -22.21 17.29
C GLU A 385 -6.30 -20.99 18.14
N THR A 386 -6.72 -20.94 19.40
CA THR A 386 -6.23 -19.95 20.37
C THR A 386 -4.72 -20.03 20.48
N GLU A 387 -4.07 -18.89 20.69
CA GLU A 387 -2.62 -18.73 20.81
C GLU A 387 -1.80 -19.11 19.55
N LYS A 388 -2.47 -19.31 18.41
CA LYS A 388 -1.84 -19.72 17.15
C LYS A 388 -1.75 -18.61 16.11
N LEU A 389 -2.29 -17.43 16.36
CA LEU A 389 -2.06 -16.23 15.59
C LEU A 389 -1.22 -15.26 16.41
N LEU A 390 0.00 -14.97 15.95
CA LEU A 390 0.94 -14.09 16.63
C LEU A 390 1.24 -12.87 15.77
N TYR A 391 1.17 -11.68 16.37
CA TYR A 391 1.66 -10.44 15.78
C TYR A 391 2.85 -9.95 16.61
N ASN A 392 3.96 -9.62 15.97
CA ASN A 392 5.15 -9.14 16.63
C ASN A 392 5.65 -7.87 15.98
N THR A 393 6.18 -6.95 16.78
CA THR A 393 6.97 -5.82 16.28
C THR A 393 8.17 -5.54 17.18
N SER A 394 9.28 -5.16 16.57
CA SER A 394 10.53 -4.85 17.28
C SER A 394 11.12 -3.52 16.82
N ARG A 395 11.79 -2.83 17.74
CA ARG A 395 12.36 -1.53 17.43
C ARG A 395 13.55 -1.64 16.45
N THR A 396 13.70 -0.63 15.60
CA THR A 396 14.80 -0.48 14.64
C THR A 396 15.47 0.88 14.78
N ASP A 397 16.72 1.02 14.35
CA ASP A 397 17.47 2.27 14.43
C ASP A 397 17.21 3.19 13.24
N GLN A 398 17.24 4.48 13.51
CA GLN A 398 17.21 5.53 12.51
C GLN A 398 18.10 6.70 12.95
N LYS A 399 18.94 7.18 12.04
CA LYS A 399 19.74 8.38 12.27
C LYS A 399 18.84 9.62 12.17
N TYR A 400 19.07 10.60 13.04
CA TYR A 400 18.57 11.94 12.77
C TYR A 400 19.22 12.48 11.49
N LYS A 401 18.46 13.23 10.69
CA LYS A 401 18.99 13.84 9.46
C LYS A 401 20.13 14.79 9.73
N VAL A 402 20.04 15.59 10.80
CA VAL A 402 21.16 16.48 11.18
C VAL A 402 22.44 15.71 11.49
N PHE A 403 22.33 14.50 12.04
CA PHE A 403 23.49 13.64 12.29
C PHE A 403 24.04 13.02 10.99
N SER A 404 23.16 12.53 10.10
CA SER A 404 23.62 11.96 8.82
C SER A 404 24.23 13.00 7.89
N GLU A 405 23.68 14.22 7.86
CA GLU A 405 24.10 15.26 6.92
C GLU A 405 25.19 16.18 7.45
N LYS A 406 25.22 16.47 8.76
CA LYS A 406 26.15 17.43 9.37
C LYS A 406 27.06 16.83 10.44
N GLY A 407 26.85 15.57 10.83
CA GLY A 407 27.58 14.94 11.93
C GLY A 407 27.23 15.47 13.33
N LEU A 408 26.23 16.35 13.44
CA LEU A 408 25.82 16.94 14.72
C LEU A 408 24.84 16.02 15.44
N LYS A 409 25.02 15.88 16.76
CA LYS A 409 24.21 15.01 17.60
C LYS A 409 23.08 15.79 18.27
N VAL A 410 22.06 15.04 18.69
CA VAL A 410 20.86 15.54 19.36
C VAL A 410 20.98 15.32 20.87
N GLU A 411 20.60 16.33 21.63
CA GLU A 411 20.63 16.29 23.10
C GLU A 411 19.68 15.18 23.61
N ASN A 412 20.14 14.37 24.57
CA ASN A 412 19.41 13.25 25.18
C ASN A 412 18.91 12.17 24.20
N ALA A 413 19.47 12.12 22.99
CA ALA A 413 19.16 11.10 22.01
C ALA A 413 19.88 9.76 22.24
N LEU A 414 19.62 8.78 21.38
CA LEU A 414 20.19 7.45 21.46
C LEU A 414 21.50 7.35 20.67
N GLU A 415 22.38 6.46 21.13
CA GLU A 415 23.42 5.85 20.30
C GLU A 415 23.01 4.41 19.96
N TYR A 416 23.40 3.95 18.76
CA TYR A 416 23.09 2.62 18.28
C TYR A 416 24.37 1.83 17.96
N ASN A 417 24.49 0.64 18.54
CA ASN A 417 25.55 -0.31 18.19
C ASN A 417 25.01 -1.29 17.14
N SER A 418 25.51 -1.22 15.91
CA SER A 418 25.06 -2.06 14.80
C SER A 418 25.44 -3.54 14.95
N THR A 419 26.49 -3.85 15.71
CA THR A 419 26.95 -5.23 15.96
C THR A 419 26.06 -5.94 16.96
N THR A 420 25.77 -5.29 18.10
CA THR A 420 24.91 -5.86 19.15
C THR A 420 23.43 -5.58 18.93
N LYS A 421 23.09 -4.66 18.02
CA LYS A 421 21.73 -4.16 17.75
C LYS A 421 21.03 -3.57 18.98
N THR A 422 21.80 -2.86 19.81
CA THR A 422 21.31 -2.27 21.06
C THR A 422 21.38 -0.74 21.03
N PHE A 423 20.44 -0.12 21.74
CA PHE A 423 20.46 1.31 22.00
C PHE A 423 21.00 1.61 23.39
N ILE A 424 21.67 2.75 23.51
CA ILE A 424 22.02 3.35 24.80
C ILE A 424 21.59 4.81 24.81
N ASN A 425 21.11 5.28 25.95
CA ASN A 425 20.86 6.70 26.16
C ASN A 425 22.20 7.44 26.20
N SER A 426 22.30 8.55 25.50
CA SER A 426 23.49 9.41 25.48
C SER A 426 23.09 10.85 25.77
N ARG A 427 23.98 11.61 26.42
CA ARG A 427 23.79 13.07 26.55
C ARG A 427 23.67 13.72 25.17
N ASN A 428 24.41 13.21 24.19
CA ASN A 428 24.36 13.62 22.79
C ASN A 428 24.40 12.37 21.92
N GLY A 429 23.30 12.06 21.25
CA GLY A 429 23.13 10.85 20.43
C GLY A 429 22.85 11.16 18.95
N GLY A 430 23.20 10.23 18.07
CA GLY A 430 22.94 10.35 16.62
C GLY A 430 21.64 9.70 16.15
N TYR A 431 20.95 8.97 17.02
CA TYR A 431 19.88 8.04 16.64
C TYR A 431 18.60 8.25 17.45
N TYR A 432 17.49 7.89 16.81
CA TYR A 432 16.25 7.54 17.48
C TYR A 432 15.84 6.12 17.07
N SER A 433 14.85 5.56 17.75
CA SER A 433 14.35 4.23 17.43
C SER A 433 12.90 4.30 16.95
N ARG A 434 12.55 3.45 15.98
CA ARG A 434 11.21 3.41 15.39
C ARG A 434 10.79 1.97 15.07
N LEU A 435 9.48 1.77 14.97
CA LEU A 435 8.86 0.50 14.61
C LEU A 435 7.52 0.73 13.91
N GLY A 436 7.09 -0.27 13.16
CA GLY A 436 5.73 -0.39 12.65
C GLY A 436 4.77 -0.91 13.72
N TRP A 437 3.58 -0.32 13.79
CA TRP A 437 2.48 -0.72 14.65
C TRP A 437 1.19 -0.76 13.84
N PHE A 438 0.79 -1.96 13.41
CA PHE A 438 -0.34 -2.21 12.52
C PHE A 438 -0.23 -1.40 11.21
N GLY A 439 0.93 -1.49 10.56
CA GLY A 439 1.22 -0.86 9.27
C GLY A 439 1.71 0.59 9.32
N GLU A 440 1.59 1.25 10.48
CA GLU A 440 1.95 2.66 10.67
C GLU A 440 3.26 2.82 11.44
N VAL A 441 4.04 3.86 11.14
CA VAL A 441 5.33 4.11 11.80
C VAL A 441 5.17 4.88 13.11
N TYR A 442 5.81 4.38 14.16
CA TYR A 442 5.93 5.04 15.46
C TYR A 442 7.39 5.15 15.89
N VAL A 443 7.66 6.16 16.71
CA VAL A 443 8.92 6.32 17.43
C VAL A 443 8.80 5.61 18.78
N ALA A 444 9.77 4.74 19.07
CA ALA A 444 9.92 4.11 20.38
C ALA A 444 10.57 5.11 21.33
N VAL A 445 9.80 5.63 22.28
CA VAL A 445 10.24 6.70 23.21
C VAL A 445 11.42 6.19 24.03
N ASN A 446 12.55 6.92 24.00
CA ASN A 446 13.83 6.49 24.60
C ASN A 446 14.25 5.05 24.23
N GLY A 447 13.88 4.59 23.02
CA GLY A 447 14.20 3.25 22.56
C GLY A 447 13.33 2.14 23.16
N LYS A 448 12.23 2.48 23.86
CA LYS A 448 11.31 1.50 24.46
C LYS A 448 10.16 1.17 23.50
N ALA A 449 10.19 -0.04 22.94
CA ALA A 449 9.23 -0.52 21.96
C ALA A 449 7.79 -0.61 22.49
N ASN A 450 7.60 -0.65 23.81
CA ASN A 450 6.29 -0.61 24.44
C ASN A 450 5.76 0.82 24.69
N LYS A 451 6.47 1.88 24.28
CA LYS A 451 6.03 3.27 24.39
C LYS A 451 6.14 3.98 23.04
N LEU A 452 5.00 4.19 22.40
CA LEU A 452 4.89 4.58 21.01
C LEU A 452 4.41 6.03 20.88
N ALA A 453 5.22 6.87 20.23
CA ALA A 453 4.86 8.22 19.84
C ALA A 453 4.71 8.30 18.32
N LYS A 454 3.68 9.01 17.83
CA LYS A 454 3.56 9.30 16.40
C LYS A 454 4.70 10.22 15.95
N LEU A 455 5.28 9.95 14.78
CA LEU A 455 6.20 10.86 14.11
C LEU A 455 5.37 11.93 13.38
N ILE A 456 5.47 13.19 13.80
CA ILE A 456 4.70 14.30 13.22
C ILE A 456 5.45 14.90 12.03
N ILE A 457 6.75 15.17 12.21
CA ILE A 457 7.62 15.70 11.15
C ILE A 457 8.92 14.91 11.14
N GLU A 458 9.36 14.55 9.93
CA GLU A 458 10.74 14.18 9.62
C GLU A 458 11.09 14.82 8.27
N GLN A 459 11.75 15.97 8.32
CA GLN A 459 12.09 16.73 7.12
C GLN A 459 13.11 15.97 6.26
N LYS A 460 12.92 15.98 4.94
CA LYS A 460 13.87 15.36 4.00
C LYS A 460 15.16 16.18 3.89
N THR A 461 16.18 15.58 3.31
CA THR A 461 17.52 16.20 3.21
C THR A 461 17.53 17.41 2.29
N ASP A 462 16.68 17.45 1.26
CA ASP A 462 16.55 18.54 0.28
C ASP A 462 15.55 19.63 0.71
N GLU A 463 14.72 19.37 1.71
CA GLU A 463 13.76 20.32 2.26
C GLU A 463 14.44 21.37 3.16
N LYS A 464 13.87 22.58 3.16
CA LYS A 464 14.28 23.70 4.01
C LYS A 464 13.08 24.56 4.36
N GLN A 465 13.06 25.11 5.56
CA GLN A 465 12.03 26.05 5.99
C GLN A 465 12.65 27.43 6.19
N THR A 466 11.98 28.47 5.69
CA THR A 466 12.40 29.86 5.86
C THR A 466 11.38 30.61 6.70
N LEU A 467 11.83 31.30 7.75
CA LEU A 467 10.99 32.01 8.71
C LEU A 467 11.51 33.43 8.91
N LYS A 468 10.62 34.41 8.98
CA LYS A 468 10.94 35.80 9.33
C LYS A 468 10.64 36.05 10.81
N ILE A 469 11.21 37.11 11.36
CA ILE A 469 10.87 37.58 12.72
C ILE A 469 9.35 37.78 12.82
N GLY A 470 8.76 37.28 13.91
CA GLY A 470 7.32 37.33 14.18
C GLY A 470 6.48 36.33 13.38
N THR A 471 7.08 35.50 12.53
CA THR A 471 6.34 34.43 11.82
C THR A 471 6.31 33.14 12.63
N THR A 472 5.22 32.40 12.49
CA THR A 472 4.99 31.11 13.14
C THR A 472 4.86 30.01 12.10
N TRP A 473 5.60 28.92 12.29
CA TRP A 473 5.44 27.69 11.53
C TRP A 473 4.58 26.71 12.33
N ASN A 474 3.41 26.37 11.78
CA ASN A 474 2.58 25.30 12.33
C ASN A 474 3.21 23.94 11.99
N LEU A 475 3.58 23.20 13.02
CA LEU A 475 4.26 21.91 12.93
C LEU A 475 3.29 20.72 13.02
N GLY A 476 1.99 20.95 13.23
CA GLY A 476 0.98 19.91 13.44
C GLY A 476 0.75 19.57 14.92
N GLU A 477 -0.39 18.93 15.20
CA GLU A 477 -0.87 18.63 16.56
C GLU A 477 -0.74 19.81 17.52
N GLY A 478 -1.00 21.06 17.09
CA GLY A 478 -0.92 22.26 17.94
C GLY A 478 0.50 22.72 18.30
N PHE A 479 1.55 22.06 17.79
CA PHE A 479 2.92 22.55 17.88
C PHE A 479 3.16 23.69 16.89
N ASN A 480 3.88 24.70 17.35
CA ASN A 480 4.24 25.89 16.58
C ASN A 480 5.67 26.30 16.92
N LEU A 481 6.44 26.70 15.91
CA LEU A 481 7.76 27.33 16.10
C LEU A 481 7.68 28.80 15.66
N THR A 482 8.00 29.71 16.58
CA THR A 482 8.02 31.15 16.32
C THR A 482 9.45 31.67 16.37
N VAL A 483 9.78 32.59 15.45
CA VAL A 483 11.03 33.36 15.48
C VAL A 483 10.79 34.66 16.23
N ASP A 484 11.32 34.76 17.44
CA ASP A 484 11.11 35.93 18.30
C ASP A 484 12.05 37.07 17.92
N ALA A 485 13.32 36.75 17.64
CA ALA A 485 14.35 37.71 17.26
C ALA A 485 15.49 37.05 16.48
N LEU A 486 16.20 37.84 15.67
CA LEU A 486 17.42 37.44 14.98
C LEU A 486 18.52 38.49 15.25
N ASP A 487 19.63 38.07 15.83
CA ASP A 487 20.83 38.88 15.99
C ASP A 487 21.85 38.52 14.89
N VAL A 488 21.99 39.44 13.94
CA VAL A 488 22.90 39.31 12.80
C VAL A 488 24.28 39.94 13.05
N LYS A 489 24.47 40.58 14.21
CA LYS A 489 25.71 41.28 14.58
C LYS A 489 26.65 40.38 15.36
N THR A 490 26.16 39.34 16.03
CA THR A 490 26.99 38.33 16.69
C THR A 490 27.66 37.41 15.68
N ASN A 491 28.80 36.83 16.07
CA ASN A 491 29.48 35.78 15.30
C ASN A 491 29.81 34.60 16.23
N PRO A 492 29.14 33.45 16.10
CA PRO A 492 28.08 33.14 15.12
C PRO A 492 26.80 33.97 15.33
N ARG A 493 26.02 34.15 14.26
CA ARG A 493 24.70 34.82 14.30
C ARG A 493 23.75 34.03 15.20
N GLN A 494 22.77 34.70 15.80
CA GLN A 494 21.88 34.08 16.79
C GLN A 494 20.41 34.24 16.43
N ALA A 495 19.63 33.20 16.71
CA ALA A 495 18.17 33.22 16.62
C ALA A 495 17.56 32.93 17.99
N SER A 496 16.58 33.75 18.41
CA SER A 496 15.70 33.45 19.53
C SER A 496 14.44 32.77 18.99
N LEU A 497 14.21 31.53 19.42
CA LEU A 497 13.11 30.69 18.97
C LEU A 497 12.24 30.27 20.14
N SER A 498 10.92 30.29 19.95
CA SER A 498 9.95 29.76 20.90
C SER A 498 9.17 28.60 20.32
N LEU A 499 9.21 27.45 21.01
CA LEU A 499 8.39 26.28 20.72
C LEU A 499 7.12 26.32 21.58
N ILE A 500 5.97 26.30 20.93
CA ILE A 500 4.66 26.48 21.56
C ILE A 500 3.79 25.26 21.27
N LYS A 501 3.03 24.78 22.27
CA LYS A 501 2.03 23.72 22.12
C LYS A 501 0.70 24.21 22.68
N ASP A 502 -0.34 24.21 21.83
CA ASP A 502 -1.71 24.61 22.21
C ASP A 502 -1.76 26.00 22.90
N GLY A 503 -0.93 26.93 22.41
CA GLY A 503 -0.82 28.29 22.98
C GLY A 503 0.09 28.42 24.20
N ILE A 504 0.64 27.33 24.73
CA ILE A 504 1.57 27.32 25.87
C ILE A 504 3.01 27.23 25.36
N THR A 505 3.86 28.18 25.73
CA THR A 505 5.30 28.10 25.45
C THR A 505 5.91 26.95 26.22
N LEU A 506 6.45 25.97 25.49
CA LEU A 506 7.17 24.84 26.06
C LEU A 506 8.62 25.20 26.35
N ASP A 507 9.23 25.97 25.46
CA ASP A 507 10.64 26.33 25.55
C ASP A 507 10.95 27.56 24.69
N THR A 508 11.92 28.35 25.14
CA THR A 508 12.48 29.50 24.41
C THR A 508 14.00 29.39 24.44
N LYS A 509 14.63 29.34 23.27
CA LYS A 509 16.06 29.08 23.15
C LYS A 509 16.73 30.09 22.21
N ILE A 510 17.89 30.60 22.64
CA ILE A 510 18.83 31.30 21.76
C ILE A 510 19.75 30.24 21.15
N VAL A 511 19.84 30.20 19.84
CA VAL A 511 20.55 29.16 19.08
C VAL A 511 21.45 29.84 18.06
N ASN A 512 22.72 29.44 18.02
CA ASN A 512 23.65 29.99 17.03
C ASN A 512 23.41 29.38 15.65
N GLU A 513 23.79 30.12 14.61
CA GLU A 513 23.95 29.58 13.27
C GLU A 513 24.92 28.39 13.29
N GLY A 514 24.50 27.28 12.67
CA GLY A 514 25.25 26.02 12.69
C GLY A 514 24.98 25.12 13.89
N GLU A 515 24.06 25.47 14.79
CA GLU A 515 23.70 24.65 15.95
C GLU A 515 22.34 23.94 15.83
N VAL A 516 22.16 22.95 16.70
CA VAL A 516 20.93 22.16 16.82
C VAL A 516 20.10 22.68 17.99
N TYR A 517 18.88 23.10 17.68
CA TYR A 517 17.85 23.29 18.70
C TYR A 517 17.19 21.95 18.99
N THR A 518 17.36 21.43 20.20
CA THR A 518 16.57 20.33 20.76
C THR A 518 15.70 20.83 21.91
N TYR A 519 14.42 20.48 21.92
CA TYR A 519 13.56 20.53 23.10
C TYR A 519 13.38 19.11 23.65
N THR A 520 13.66 18.96 24.94
CA THR A 520 13.57 17.71 25.67
C THR A 520 12.46 17.79 26.71
N ALA A 521 11.50 16.88 26.66
CA ALA A 521 10.47 16.76 27.69
C ALA A 521 11.04 16.08 28.95
N ASN A 522 10.79 16.70 30.11
CA ASN A 522 11.23 16.19 31.41
C ASN A 522 10.51 14.89 31.82
N ASN A 523 9.29 14.70 31.33
CA ASN A 523 8.51 13.49 31.54
C ASN A 523 7.55 13.28 30.36
N LEU A 524 7.66 12.13 29.70
CA LEU A 524 6.72 11.69 28.68
C LEU A 524 6.35 10.23 28.94
N LYS A 525 5.14 10.01 29.48
CA LYS A 525 4.66 8.68 29.94
C LYS A 525 5.70 7.93 30.81
N GLY A 526 6.26 8.64 31.80
CA GLY A 526 7.19 8.07 32.77
C GLY A 526 8.63 7.94 32.25
N GLU A 527 8.92 8.41 31.03
CA GLU A 527 10.29 8.53 30.52
C GLU A 527 10.78 9.96 30.69
N SER A 528 11.96 10.13 31.28
CA SER A 528 12.60 11.44 31.41
C SER A 528 13.56 11.70 30.27
N ASN A 529 13.87 12.99 30.07
CA ASN A 529 14.84 13.45 29.08
C ASN A 529 14.54 12.96 27.66
N VAL A 530 13.28 13.05 27.24
CA VAL A 530 12.84 12.58 25.90
C VAL A 530 12.99 13.72 24.88
N PRO A 531 13.80 13.57 23.82
CA PRO A 531 13.80 14.53 22.71
C PRO A 531 12.43 14.52 22.04
N VAL A 532 11.76 15.67 22.00
CA VAL A 532 10.44 15.81 21.36
C VAL A 532 10.53 16.59 20.07
N PHE A 533 11.36 17.64 20.02
CA PHE A 533 11.56 18.49 18.85
C PHE A 533 13.05 18.71 18.61
N VAL A 534 13.46 18.63 17.35
CA VAL A 534 14.82 18.87 16.88
C VAL A 534 14.76 19.72 15.62
N THR A 535 15.58 20.76 15.51
CA THR A 535 15.79 21.47 14.25
C THR A 535 17.20 22.05 14.19
N TYR A 536 17.74 22.21 12.98
CA TYR A 536 19.07 22.77 12.74
C TYR A 536 18.95 24.18 12.16
N VAL A 537 19.67 25.14 12.74
CA VAL A 537 19.79 26.51 12.23
C VAL A 537 20.85 26.52 11.13
N ASP A 538 20.44 26.41 9.87
CA ASP A 538 21.36 26.31 8.73
C ASP A 538 21.98 27.66 8.39
N SER A 539 21.19 28.74 8.40
CA SER A 539 21.67 30.08 8.09
C SER A 539 20.74 31.17 8.63
N ILE A 540 21.30 32.28 9.08
CA ILE A 540 20.57 33.50 9.42
C ILE A 540 21.00 34.58 8.44
N PHE A 541 20.07 35.09 7.65
CA PHE A 541 20.34 36.08 6.61
C PHE A 541 20.01 37.49 7.10
N SER A 542 20.94 38.41 6.87
CA SER A 542 20.76 39.85 7.06
C SER A 542 20.48 40.49 5.70
N GLY A 543 19.26 41.01 5.49
CA GLY A 543 18.93 41.81 4.30
C GLY A 543 19.29 43.28 4.47
N ALA A 544 19.09 44.09 3.42
CA ALA A 544 19.35 45.53 3.47
C ALA A 544 18.33 46.27 4.37
N LYS A 545 17.17 45.64 4.60
CA LYS A 545 16.11 46.09 5.51
C LYS A 545 15.80 44.98 6.52
N ASP A 546 15.35 45.35 7.71
CA ASP A 546 14.97 44.38 8.75
C ASP A 546 13.87 43.41 8.29
N THR A 547 13.00 43.83 7.37
CA THR A 547 11.95 43.01 6.73
C THR A 547 12.47 41.92 5.79
N GLU A 548 13.75 41.97 5.44
CA GLU A 548 14.49 41.03 4.60
C GLU A 548 15.41 40.13 5.42
N THR A 549 15.45 40.28 6.75
CA THR A 549 16.15 39.38 7.66
C THR A 549 15.30 38.13 7.90
N PHE A 550 15.89 36.96 7.69
CA PHE A 550 15.19 35.68 7.86
C PHE A 550 16.12 34.57 8.35
N LEU A 551 15.51 33.57 8.95
CA LEU A 551 16.11 32.33 9.39
C LEU A 551 15.80 31.21 8.42
N GLN A 552 16.80 30.41 8.07
CA GLN A 552 16.62 29.13 7.41
C GLN A 552 16.93 27.99 8.36
N ILE A 553 15.98 27.06 8.51
CA ILE A 553 16.13 25.84 9.28
C ILE A 553 15.97 24.60 8.42
N ARG A 554 16.65 23.52 8.83
CA ARG A 554 16.63 22.21 8.16
C ARG A 554 16.62 21.08 9.18
N TYR A 555 16.40 19.86 8.67
CA TYR A 555 16.43 18.60 9.42
C TYR A 555 15.47 18.59 10.61
N THR A 556 14.33 19.27 10.50
CA THR A 556 13.33 19.32 11.55
C THR A 556 12.74 17.92 11.80
N TRP A 557 12.66 17.53 13.07
CA TRP A 557 12.08 16.26 13.53
C TRP A 557 11.20 16.53 14.76
N LEU A 558 10.01 15.96 14.78
CA LEU A 558 9.01 16.17 15.84
C LEU A 558 8.21 14.90 16.09
N ILE A 559 8.06 14.52 17.37
CA ILE A 559 7.13 13.46 17.80
C ILE A 559 5.97 14.00 18.61
N SER A 560 4.86 13.27 18.57
CA SER A 560 3.70 13.55 19.40
C SER A 560 4.01 13.35 20.89
N GLN A 561 3.45 14.23 21.72
CA GLN A 561 3.44 14.03 23.17
C GLN A 561 2.34 13.03 23.61
N ASN A 562 1.44 12.64 22.71
CA ASN A 562 0.43 11.61 22.97
C ASN A 562 1.04 10.22 22.77
N VAL A 563 1.66 9.71 23.84
CA VAL A 563 2.32 8.40 23.83
C VAL A 563 1.35 7.29 24.21
N LEU A 564 1.27 6.27 23.35
CA LEU A 564 0.64 4.99 23.64
C LEU A 564 1.62 4.11 24.42
N GLU A 565 1.28 3.78 25.66
CA GLU A 565 2.02 2.78 26.44
C GLU A 565 1.31 1.44 26.33
N VAL A 566 2.01 0.43 25.83
CA VAL A 566 1.51 -0.94 25.66
C VAL A 566 1.99 -1.79 26.82
N LYS A 567 1.06 -2.51 27.45
CA LYS A 567 1.28 -3.38 28.61
C LYS A 567 0.83 -4.79 28.31
N ALA A 568 1.40 -5.75 29.03
CA ALA A 568 0.90 -7.11 29.00
C ALA A 568 -0.61 -7.11 29.34
N GLN A 569 -1.37 -7.97 28.66
CA GLN A 569 -2.83 -8.08 28.78
C GLN A 569 -3.65 -6.96 28.11
N ASP A 570 -3.03 -5.92 27.55
CA ASP A 570 -3.75 -4.97 26.69
C ASP A 570 -4.35 -5.70 25.48
N LYS A 571 -5.51 -5.25 25.00
CA LYS A 571 -6.23 -5.89 23.89
C LYS A 571 -6.31 -4.98 22.67
N PHE A 572 -6.08 -5.57 21.49
CA PHE A 572 -6.14 -4.91 20.18
C PHE A 572 -6.88 -5.83 19.20
N GLY A 573 -8.20 -5.63 19.05
CA GLY A 573 -9.05 -6.52 18.26
C GLY A 573 -9.07 -7.94 18.82
N VAL A 574 -8.67 -8.92 18.00
CA VAL A 574 -8.60 -10.34 18.43
C VAL A 574 -7.35 -10.65 19.25
N PHE A 575 -6.40 -9.71 19.32
CA PHE A 575 -5.12 -9.90 19.98
C PHE A 575 -5.15 -9.42 21.43
N GLU A 576 -4.50 -10.18 22.31
CA GLU A 576 -4.03 -9.75 23.62
C GLU A 576 -2.50 -9.62 23.59
N VAL A 577 -1.93 -8.67 24.32
CA VAL A 577 -0.47 -8.54 24.46
C VAL A 577 0.05 -9.65 25.36
N LYS A 578 0.84 -10.56 24.78
CA LYS A 578 1.58 -11.61 25.49
C LYS A 578 2.75 -11.02 26.26
N GLU A 579 3.50 -10.15 25.61
CA GLU A 579 4.70 -9.54 26.17
C GLU A 579 4.91 -8.15 25.58
N ALA A 580 5.27 -7.19 26.42
CA ALA A 580 5.69 -5.86 26.02
C ALA A 580 6.91 -5.46 26.84
N ASN A 581 8.03 -5.25 26.17
CA ASN A 581 9.28 -4.84 26.81
C ASN A 581 9.97 -3.74 25.97
N GLU A 582 11.17 -3.34 26.38
CA GLU A 582 11.88 -2.26 25.69
C GLU A 582 12.22 -2.63 24.24
N ASN A 583 12.44 -3.90 23.91
CA ASN A 583 12.92 -4.36 22.60
C ASN A 583 11.78 -4.65 21.62
N TYR A 584 10.69 -5.25 22.10
CA TYR A 584 9.60 -5.72 21.27
C TYR A 584 8.26 -5.75 22.00
N VAL A 585 7.21 -5.90 21.20
CA VAL A 585 5.85 -6.18 21.64
C VAL A 585 5.31 -7.39 20.87
N LEU A 586 4.80 -8.38 21.59
CA LEU A 586 4.27 -9.64 21.07
C LEU A 586 2.80 -9.80 21.49
N LEU A 587 1.95 -10.01 20.50
CA LEU A 587 0.50 -10.15 20.61
C LEU A 587 0.07 -11.55 20.15
N TYR A 588 -1.03 -12.06 20.70
CA TYR A 588 -1.57 -13.38 20.36
C TYR A 588 -3.09 -13.45 20.54
N ASN A 589 -3.77 -14.35 19.81
CA ASN A 589 -5.21 -14.58 19.95
C ASN A 589 -5.55 -15.48 21.15
N LYS A 590 -5.40 -14.95 22.37
CA LYS A 590 -5.56 -15.74 23.61
C LYS A 590 -6.97 -16.31 23.81
N GLU A 591 -8.00 -15.48 23.68
CA GLU A 591 -9.35 -15.82 24.13
C GLU A 591 -10.17 -16.57 23.08
N ASN A 592 -10.00 -16.23 21.80
CA ASN A 592 -10.84 -16.73 20.72
C ASN A 592 -10.00 -17.33 19.59
N SER A 593 -10.44 -18.49 19.11
CA SER A 593 -9.98 -19.03 17.83
C SER A 593 -10.52 -18.19 16.67
N ILE A 594 -9.85 -18.25 15.52
CA ILE A 594 -10.23 -17.51 14.32
C ILE A 594 -10.87 -18.47 13.31
N ASN A 595 -12.16 -18.28 13.04
CA ASN A 595 -12.90 -19.07 12.06
C ASN A 595 -12.76 -18.49 10.64
N LEU A 596 -12.04 -19.20 9.77
CA LEU A 596 -11.82 -18.88 8.36
C LEU A 596 -12.99 -19.35 7.49
N ALA A 597 -14.20 -18.88 7.81
CA ALA A 597 -15.42 -19.19 7.07
C ALA A 597 -15.30 -18.77 5.59
N GLN A 598 -15.98 -19.50 4.70
CA GLN A 598 -15.96 -19.22 3.27
C GLN A 598 -16.50 -17.81 2.99
N ASN A 599 -15.89 -17.10 2.05
CA ASN A 599 -16.26 -15.72 1.68
C ASN A 599 -16.24 -14.72 2.85
N ALA A 600 -15.54 -15.03 3.95
CA ALA A 600 -15.50 -14.16 5.12
C ALA A 600 -14.41 -13.09 4.98
N VAL A 601 -14.73 -11.90 5.50
CA VAL A 601 -13.75 -10.91 5.92
C VAL A 601 -13.71 -10.92 7.43
N ILE A 602 -12.54 -11.15 8.00
CA ILE A 602 -12.34 -11.30 9.45
C ILE A 602 -11.50 -10.15 9.92
N ASP A 603 -12.06 -9.29 10.76
CA ASP A 603 -11.32 -8.20 11.39
C ASP A 603 -10.43 -8.75 12.52
N LEU A 604 -9.13 -8.50 12.43
CA LEU A 604 -8.16 -8.90 13.46
C LEU A 604 -7.89 -7.76 14.44
N GLY A 605 -8.20 -6.51 14.09
CA GLY A 605 -7.92 -5.33 14.90
C GLY A 605 -7.09 -4.28 14.17
N ASN A 606 -7.32 -3.02 14.51
CA ASN A 606 -6.55 -1.86 14.03
C ASN A 606 -6.39 -1.82 12.50
N GLY A 607 -7.44 -2.22 11.76
CA GLY A 607 -7.48 -2.19 10.31
C GLY A 607 -6.93 -3.45 9.62
N LEU A 608 -6.18 -4.29 10.34
CA LEU A 608 -5.65 -5.57 9.84
C LEU A 608 -6.78 -6.60 9.76
N LYS A 609 -6.94 -7.24 8.61
CA LYS A 609 -8.01 -8.22 8.36
C LYS A 609 -7.48 -9.46 7.67
N PHE A 610 -8.20 -10.59 7.78
CA PHE A 610 -8.11 -11.68 6.82
C PHE A 610 -9.24 -11.61 5.80
N LYS A 611 -8.95 -11.99 4.56
CA LYS A 611 -9.96 -12.27 3.52
C LYS A 611 -9.87 -13.73 3.13
N VAL A 612 -10.99 -14.44 3.19
CA VAL A 612 -11.09 -15.86 2.92
C VAL A 612 -11.81 -16.08 1.60
N ALA A 613 -11.27 -16.94 0.73
CA ALA A 613 -11.89 -17.24 -0.54
C ALA A 613 -13.23 -17.98 -0.36
N ASP A 614 -14.17 -17.67 -1.26
CA ASP A 614 -15.40 -18.42 -1.47
C ASP A 614 -15.10 -19.75 -2.18
N SER A 615 -14.75 -20.79 -1.41
CA SER A 615 -14.42 -22.11 -1.94
C SER A 615 -14.67 -23.18 -0.90
N SER A 616 -15.44 -24.22 -1.26
CA SER A 616 -15.69 -25.40 -0.43
C SER A 616 -14.61 -26.47 -0.52
N THR A 617 -13.89 -26.53 -1.63
CA THR A 617 -12.90 -27.57 -1.92
C THR A 617 -11.49 -27.20 -1.49
N THR A 618 -11.22 -25.92 -1.24
CA THR A 618 -9.88 -25.44 -0.88
C THR A 618 -9.92 -24.27 0.11
N LEU A 619 -9.09 -24.29 1.14
CA LEU A 619 -8.87 -23.13 2.01
C LEU A 619 -7.84 -22.19 1.40
N ARG A 620 -8.24 -20.93 1.21
CA ARG A 620 -7.35 -19.84 0.81
C ARG A 620 -7.67 -18.59 1.60
N PHE A 621 -6.64 -17.91 2.08
CA PHE A 621 -6.79 -16.62 2.75
C PHE A 621 -5.51 -15.80 2.69
N TYR A 622 -5.61 -14.49 2.95
CA TYR A 622 -4.47 -13.60 3.11
C TYR A 622 -4.79 -12.47 4.09
N PRO A 623 -3.79 -11.94 4.81
CA PRO A 623 -3.96 -10.71 5.57
C PRO A 623 -4.00 -9.51 4.63
N TYR A 624 -4.68 -8.44 5.01
CA TYR A 624 -4.67 -7.18 4.27
C TYR A 624 -5.02 -5.97 5.15
N PHE A 625 -4.62 -4.79 4.68
CA PHE A 625 -5.15 -3.50 5.09
C PHE A 625 -5.93 -2.84 3.94
N GLU A 626 -6.86 -1.94 4.26
CA GLU A 626 -7.58 -1.12 3.28
C GLU A 626 -7.11 0.33 3.42
N GLN A 627 -6.75 0.95 2.29
CA GLN A 627 -6.47 2.38 2.19
C GLN A 627 -7.44 3.04 1.21
N VAL A 628 -7.80 4.29 1.48
CA VAL A 628 -8.74 5.05 0.65
C VAL A 628 -8.06 6.31 0.13
N ILE A 629 -8.14 6.51 -1.19
CA ILE A 629 -7.86 7.79 -1.83
C ILE A 629 -9.20 8.47 -2.06
N LEU A 630 -9.41 9.60 -1.41
CA LEU A 630 -10.64 10.37 -1.57
C LEU A 630 -10.65 11.07 -2.93
N ALA A 631 -11.84 11.20 -3.52
CA ALA A 631 -12.01 12.10 -4.65
C ALA A 631 -11.79 13.53 -4.15
N ASN A 632 -10.79 14.23 -4.66
CA ASN A 632 -10.67 15.66 -4.44
C ASN A 632 -11.95 16.29 -4.99
N SER A 633 -12.84 16.73 -4.11
CA SER A 633 -13.87 17.68 -4.49
C SER A 633 -13.11 18.86 -5.07
N LYS A 634 -13.25 19.11 -6.38
CA LYS A 634 -12.97 20.46 -6.89
C LYS A 634 -13.91 21.37 -6.11
N ILE A 635 -13.39 22.01 -5.06
CA ILE A 635 -14.02 23.21 -4.53
C ILE A 635 -13.77 24.22 -5.65
N ASP A 636 -14.77 24.42 -6.51
CA ASP A 636 -14.88 25.67 -7.23
C ASP A 636 -14.98 26.76 -6.16
N SER A 637 -13.86 27.37 -5.83
CA SER A 637 -13.78 28.54 -4.96
C SER A 637 -14.32 29.76 -5.70
N LYS A 638 -15.60 29.69 -6.07
CA LYS A 638 -16.34 30.81 -6.64
C LYS A 638 -17.81 30.76 -6.23
N ALA A 639 -18.07 30.84 -4.92
CA ALA A 639 -19.26 31.48 -4.35
C ALA A 639 -19.25 31.35 -2.82
N ALA A 640 -18.62 32.29 -2.12
CA ALA A 640 -18.95 32.60 -0.72
C ALA A 640 -18.38 33.97 -0.32
N SER A 641 -18.83 35.04 -0.97
CA SER A 641 -18.86 36.38 -0.37
C SER A 641 -19.88 37.26 -1.07
N ALA A 642 -21.15 37.09 -0.70
CA ALA A 642 -22.19 38.08 -0.99
C ALA A 642 -23.18 38.13 0.17
N ASN A 643 -22.88 39.00 1.13
CA ASN A 643 -23.81 39.89 1.84
C ASN A 643 -22.97 40.79 2.74
N ALA A 644 -22.73 42.04 2.35
CA ALA A 644 -23.61 43.21 2.48
C ALA A 644 -23.32 43.98 3.78
N THR A 645 -22.42 44.96 3.70
CA THR A 645 -22.49 46.18 4.52
C THR A 645 -21.89 47.35 3.75
N THR A 646 -22.69 48.40 3.65
CA THR A 646 -22.48 49.70 3.01
C THR A 646 -21.51 50.59 3.80
N THR A 647 -20.61 51.33 3.13
CA THR A 647 -20.38 52.79 3.31
C THR A 647 -19.33 53.39 2.35
N SER A 648 -19.76 54.45 1.65
CA SER A 648 -19.11 55.65 1.07
C SER A 648 -17.69 55.67 0.45
N ALA A 649 -17.69 56.09 -0.84
CA ALA A 649 -16.81 57.02 -1.61
C ALA A 649 -15.45 57.48 -1.00
N ALA A 650 -14.34 57.64 -1.75
CA ALA A 650 -14.15 58.41 -2.99
C ALA A 650 -12.79 58.04 -3.70
N PRO A 651 -12.48 58.56 -4.92
CA PRO A 651 -11.71 57.86 -5.95
C PRO A 651 -10.29 58.38 -6.19
N ILE A 652 -9.38 57.53 -6.70
CA ILE A 652 -8.25 58.00 -7.52
C ILE A 652 -7.78 56.94 -8.54
N THR A 653 -7.66 57.41 -9.78
CA THR A 653 -7.16 56.81 -11.02
C THR A 653 -5.67 56.49 -11.04
N SER A 654 -5.27 55.38 -11.67
CA SER A 654 -4.29 55.35 -12.78
C SER A 654 -4.02 53.94 -13.33
N THR A 655 -4.26 53.81 -14.64
CA THR A 655 -3.49 53.07 -15.68
C THR A 655 -2.00 52.89 -15.34
N GLU A 656 -1.22 51.88 -15.75
CA GLU A 656 -1.19 51.15 -17.02
C GLU A 656 -0.12 50.00 -16.99
N THR A 657 -0.32 49.00 -17.86
CA THR A 657 0.63 48.24 -18.74
C THR A 657 1.82 47.40 -18.26
N TRP A 658 1.96 46.29 -19.00
CA TRP A 658 2.99 45.25 -18.98
C TRP A 658 4.26 45.69 -19.71
N ALA A 659 5.43 45.14 -19.31
CA ALA A 659 6.50 44.84 -20.26
C ALA A 659 7.41 43.71 -19.74
N SER A 660 7.54 42.67 -20.56
CA SER A 660 8.50 41.58 -20.48
C SER A 660 9.83 42.00 -21.09
N VAL A 661 10.97 41.56 -20.54
CA VAL A 661 12.26 41.58 -21.26
C VAL A 661 13.01 40.27 -21.02
N THR A 662 13.36 39.64 -22.14
CA THR A 662 14.23 38.46 -22.29
C THR A 662 15.61 38.93 -22.72
N THR A 663 16.69 38.39 -22.15
CA THR A 663 17.98 38.18 -22.84
C THR A 663 18.85 37.15 -22.08
N THR A 664 19.23 36.08 -22.78
CA THR A 664 20.40 35.18 -22.53
C THR A 664 21.58 35.64 -23.44
N PRO A 665 22.70 34.89 -23.56
CA PRO A 665 23.71 34.51 -22.56
C PRO A 665 25.17 34.82 -23.01
N GLY A 666 26.16 34.70 -22.12
CA GLY A 666 27.59 34.89 -22.43
C GLY A 666 28.54 33.91 -21.72
N THR A 667 28.99 32.92 -22.50
CA THR A 667 30.26 32.17 -22.62
C THR A 667 31.33 32.09 -21.50
N SER A 668 31.70 30.82 -21.19
CA SER A 668 33.02 30.16 -20.98
C SER A 668 34.18 30.80 -20.19
N LEU A 669 34.84 29.97 -19.35
CA LEU A 669 36.26 29.56 -19.49
C LEU A 669 36.64 28.42 -18.49
N GLN A 670 37.73 27.73 -18.81
CA GLN A 670 38.14 26.39 -18.36
C GLN A 670 39.39 26.42 -17.44
N SER A 671 39.62 25.29 -16.76
CA SER A 671 40.90 24.74 -16.22
C SER A 671 41.33 25.09 -14.78
N ALA A 672 41.57 24.08 -13.92
CA ALA A 672 42.86 23.40 -13.71
C ALA A 672 42.85 22.54 -12.41
N SER A 673 43.49 21.37 -12.48
CA SER A 673 43.87 20.47 -11.36
C SER A 673 45.18 20.94 -10.72
N PRO A 674 45.54 20.49 -9.49
CA PRO A 674 46.55 19.42 -9.39
C PRO A 674 46.46 18.48 -8.16
N GLY A 675 46.97 17.25 -8.33
CA GLY A 675 48.10 16.73 -7.53
C GLY A 675 47.84 15.94 -6.23
N ALA A 676 48.27 14.66 -6.24
CA ALA A 676 48.28 13.72 -5.12
C ALA A 676 49.53 13.80 -4.22
N VAL A 677 49.42 13.34 -2.96
CA VAL A 677 50.56 12.91 -2.11
C VAL A 677 50.12 11.73 -1.19
N GLN A 678 50.97 10.69 -1.11
CA GLN A 678 50.91 9.54 -0.18
C GLN A 678 51.54 9.87 1.18
N THR A 679 51.13 9.19 2.27
CA THR A 679 52.03 8.59 3.29
C THR A 679 51.30 7.62 4.24
N SER A 680 52.11 6.81 4.91
CA SER A 680 51.97 5.47 5.53
C SER A 680 51.24 5.32 6.89
N SER A 681 50.83 4.07 7.16
CA SER A 681 50.33 3.49 8.44
C SER A 681 51.36 3.47 9.59
N PRO A 682 50.91 3.16 10.84
CA PRO A 682 51.22 1.83 11.39
C PRO A 682 50.10 1.17 12.24
N VAL A 683 50.32 -0.13 12.48
CA VAL A 683 49.53 -1.15 13.19
C VAL A 683 49.70 -1.10 14.71
N THR A 684 48.68 -1.46 15.49
CA THR A 684 48.81 -2.19 16.78
C THR A 684 47.54 -2.97 17.14
N THR A 685 47.72 -4.21 17.62
CA THR A 685 46.76 -5.10 18.32
C THR A 685 47.12 -5.11 19.81
N PRO A 686 46.18 -5.22 20.76
CA PRO A 686 45.85 -6.52 21.42
C PRO A 686 44.36 -6.56 21.87
N GLY A 687 43.71 -7.61 22.38
CA GLY A 687 44.03 -8.95 22.85
C GLY A 687 42.75 -9.50 23.53
N ASP A 688 42.53 -10.81 23.46
CA ASP A 688 41.35 -11.52 23.98
C ASP A 688 41.18 -11.41 25.51
N THR A 689 39.95 -11.21 25.97
CA THR A 689 39.46 -11.71 27.27
C THR A 689 37.97 -12.00 27.20
N ALA A 690 37.62 -13.24 27.53
CA ALA A 690 36.28 -13.81 27.47
C ALA A 690 35.28 -13.14 28.45
N LYS A 691 34.03 -12.95 27.98
CA LYS A 691 32.88 -12.60 28.82
C LYS A 691 31.85 -13.75 28.82
N PRO A 692 31.13 -13.96 29.95
CA PRO A 692 30.22 -15.09 30.14
C PRO A 692 28.93 -14.99 29.31
N GLN A 693 28.43 -16.16 28.90
CA GLN A 693 27.20 -16.34 28.11
C GLN A 693 25.96 -15.79 28.82
N GLN A 694 25.16 -15.01 28.09
CA GLN A 694 23.74 -14.78 28.36
C GLN A 694 22.91 -15.28 27.17
N TRP A 695 21.91 -16.10 27.47
CA TRP A 695 21.01 -16.75 26.53
C TRP A 695 20.10 -15.74 25.81
N ASN A 696 20.31 -15.60 24.49
CA ASN A 696 19.43 -14.84 23.60
C ASN A 696 18.38 -15.77 22.98
N TRP A 697 17.10 -15.46 23.21
CA TRP A 697 16.00 -16.01 22.41
C TRP A 697 16.03 -15.36 21.03
N ILE A 698 16.56 -16.06 20.03
CA ILE A 698 16.46 -15.71 18.61
C ILE A 698 15.34 -16.57 18.02
N PHE A 699 14.15 -16.00 17.82
CA PHE A 699 13.19 -16.62 16.90
C PHE A 699 13.60 -16.30 15.45
N PHE A 700 14.36 -17.24 14.92
CA PHE A 700 14.62 -17.60 13.53
C PHE A 700 14.17 -16.69 12.38
N ALA A 701 15.17 -16.21 11.65
CA ALA A 701 15.17 -16.35 10.20
C ALA A 701 15.30 -17.85 9.86
N VAL A 702 14.20 -18.55 9.58
CA VAL A 702 14.23 -19.87 8.91
C VAL A 702 13.76 -19.68 7.47
N ALA A 703 14.72 -19.74 6.55
CA ALA A 703 14.49 -20.14 5.18
C ALA A 703 14.51 -21.67 5.12
N GLY A 704 13.59 -22.22 4.32
CA GLY A 704 13.36 -23.65 4.20
C GLY A 704 14.54 -24.42 3.58
N LEU A 705 14.69 -25.65 4.03
CA LEU A 705 15.47 -26.68 3.38
C LEU A 705 14.64 -27.96 3.47
N VAL A 706 13.93 -28.28 2.40
CA VAL A 706 13.38 -29.62 2.16
C VAL A 706 14.30 -30.25 1.12
N THR A 707 15.29 -31.00 1.57
CA THR A 707 16.06 -31.94 0.75
C THR A 707 15.57 -33.35 1.05
N THR A 708 14.88 -33.93 0.08
CA THR A 708 14.57 -35.36 -0.02
C THR A 708 15.86 -36.17 -0.09
N GLY A 709 16.17 -36.92 0.98
CA GLY A 709 17.22 -37.93 1.01
C GLY A 709 16.59 -39.33 1.01
N TYR A 710 16.69 -40.01 -0.13
CA TYR A 710 16.29 -41.41 -0.33
C TYR A 710 17.33 -42.31 0.37
N LEU A 711 16.89 -43.10 1.34
CA LEU A 711 17.71 -44.13 2.01
C LEU A 711 17.73 -45.38 1.12
N VAL A 712 18.89 -45.70 0.54
CA VAL A 712 19.19 -47.03 0.00
C VAL A 712 20.10 -47.73 0.99
N LEU A 713 19.58 -48.80 1.59
CA LEU A 713 20.37 -49.80 2.31
C LEU A 713 21.40 -50.44 1.38
N ARG A 714 22.63 -50.66 1.88
CA ARG A 714 23.27 -51.99 1.88
C ARG A 714 24.62 -52.01 2.62
N LYS A 715 24.63 -52.91 3.61
CA LYS A 715 25.73 -53.63 4.29
C LYS A 715 26.76 -52.85 5.06
#